data_AF-A0AAW1C6R5-F1
#
_entry.id   AF-A0AAW1C6R5-F1
#
_cell.length_a   1.000
_cell.length_b   1.000
_cell.length_c   1.000
_cell.angle_alpha   90.00
_cell.angle_beta   90.00
_cell.angle_gamma   90.00
#
_symmetry.space_group_name_H-M   'P 1'
#
loop_
_entity.id
_entity.type
_entity.pdbx_description
1 polymer ?
#
loop_
_entity_poly.entity_id
_entity_poly.type
_entity_poly.pdbx_seq_one_letter_code
_entity_poly.pdbx_strand_id
1 'polypeptide(L)'
;MPLAPVRNRQHQSAGVPLRAVHDGKRARRQDYGPFYQRESALFRPERSKRILEDGCCPYPMRVRARTYQNPFIVGASPYSEYVRDAATPTANCQSSRCALPMSFFLPSLAGGRACVSFSGPAQHLYSWSKSVEGPRSLLASTTETWDIMQGSKKLVNTILSCADDSLAGIVACNPNLQLLNGHRVALRSDLENIEGKVALISGGGSGHEPAHAGYIGRGMLTAVVAGPVFTSPAVGSILAAIRTVKQAGAVGTLLIVKNYTGDRLNFGLALEQAQAEEISVQMVIIGDDTAFATKKKAGRRGLCGTMLVHKVAGALAEAGIGLNEIVRRITAIVGAMGTLGISLSPCSVPGSRPTFQLADDEFELGLGIHGEAGVRRIKMATADQIVNIMLDHMTNPSNASHVQLRPKASVVLVVNNLGGLSYLELNIVAGSAVCSLESRGFHVARTYVGSFMTALEMAGVSLTLLQVDEELLILLDSDTTAIAWLKPARMSVTRQKIQMVVPKVCSKEEEPDPAKVPSSPHMRLILECVCSKMLSLQEQLNELDRAAGDGDCGSTHAQAAIAIQNWLDAKALPQRPYQLFSSLAKLLLEKMGGSSGALYGLFLTAAAQSLRTDDDLAAWSLAMDAGINAMMRYGGAAPGDRTMLDSLWAAAKVLKALKTPKADLMEVLAKAVNEAEAAAESTKNMEAAAGRASYISSAHLVQPDPGAVAAAAILRAVLEGLQAKP
;
A
#
# COMPACT_ATOMS: atom_id res chain seq x y z
N MET A 1 -43.34 -0.59 -49.91
CA MET A 1 -44.72 -0.23 -50.33
C MET A 1 -45.31 0.74 -49.30
N PRO A 2 -46.34 1.54 -49.65
CA PRO A 2 -46.26 3.02 -49.65
C PRO A 2 -46.65 3.67 -48.29
N LEU A 3 -46.48 4.98 -48.03
CA LEU A 3 -46.80 6.18 -48.84
C LEU A 3 -45.87 7.40 -48.59
N ALA A 4 -45.81 8.29 -49.60
CA ALA A 4 -45.40 9.71 -49.54
C ALA A 4 -46.68 10.58 -49.82
N PRO A 5 -46.71 11.93 -49.95
CA PRO A 5 -45.69 12.93 -50.37
C PRO A 5 -45.53 14.10 -49.33
N VAL A 6 -44.97 15.33 -49.51
CA VAL A 6 -44.95 16.33 -50.61
C VAL A 6 -43.76 17.33 -50.55
N ARG A 7 -42.94 17.37 -51.63
CA ARG A 7 -42.30 18.51 -52.36
C ARG A 7 -41.67 19.76 -51.68
N ASN A 8 -40.41 20.02 -52.08
CA ASN A 8 -39.85 21.29 -52.67
C ASN A 8 -39.49 22.51 -51.76
N ARG A 9 -38.52 23.40 -52.09
CA ARG A 9 -37.62 23.55 -53.29
C ARG A 9 -36.30 24.33 -53.02
N GLN A 10 -35.30 24.10 -53.89
CA GLN A 10 -34.13 24.91 -54.38
C GLN A 10 -33.85 26.32 -53.76
N HIS A 11 -32.60 26.77 -53.50
CA HIS A 11 -31.37 26.87 -54.36
C HIS A 11 -30.07 26.58 -53.54
N GLN A 12 -28.89 26.14 -54.05
CA GLN A 12 -27.92 26.70 -55.05
C GLN A 12 -27.30 28.07 -54.64
N SER A 13 -26.01 28.43 -54.85
CA SER A 13 -24.73 27.77 -55.29
C SER A 13 -23.61 28.85 -55.38
N ALA A 14 -22.27 28.67 -55.40
CA ALA A 14 -21.29 27.59 -55.12
C ALA A 14 -19.83 28.17 -55.15
N GLY A 15 -18.79 27.42 -54.73
CA GLY A 15 -17.34 27.72 -54.98
C GLY A 15 -16.53 28.23 -53.75
N VAL A 16 -15.35 27.74 -53.30
CA VAL A 16 -14.27 26.82 -53.78
C VAL A 16 -13.32 27.45 -54.83
N PRO A 17 -11.95 27.36 -54.77
CA PRO A 17 -10.99 27.00 -53.69
C PRO A 17 -9.62 27.77 -53.62
N LEU A 18 -8.72 27.35 -52.69
CA LEU A 18 -7.23 27.18 -52.79
C LEU A 18 -6.28 28.29 -53.33
N ARG A 19 -5.22 28.59 -52.54
CA ARG A 19 -3.78 28.38 -52.92
C ARG A 19 -2.80 28.62 -51.74
N ALA A 20 -1.53 28.22 -51.90
CA ALA A 20 -0.42 28.42 -50.94
C ALA A 20 0.89 28.80 -51.68
N VAL A 21 1.78 29.58 -51.03
CA VAL A 21 3.15 29.95 -51.48
C VAL A 21 4.10 30.12 -50.26
N HIS A 22 5.41 30.07 -50.52
CA HIS A 22 6.55 30.05 -49.58
C HIS A 22 7.00 31.41 -48.97
N ASP A 23 8.10 31.34 -48.19
CA ASP A 23 8.98 32.40 -47.64
C ASP A 23 8.46 33.27 -46.47
N GLY A 24 9.33 33.77 -45.56
CA GLY A 24 10.74 33.46 -45.38
C GLY A 24 11.54 34.48 -44.53
N LYS A 25 12.67 34.04 -43.97
CA LYS A 25 13.77 34.80 -43.31
C LYS A 25 13.61 35.29 -41.85
N ARG A 26 14.78 35.38 -41.21
CA ARG A 26 15.09 35.84 -39.83
C ARG A 26 14.98 37.38 -39.71
N ALA A 27 14.77 37.91 -38.50
CA ALA A 27 15.85 38.44 -37.64
C ALA A 27 15.38 39.43 -36.54
N ARG A 28 16.19 39.56 -35.47
CA ARG A 28 16.19 40.61 -34.40
C ARG A 28 14.93 40.55 -33.48
N ARG A 29 15.00 40.55 -32.14
CA ARG A 29 15.86 41.23 -31.13
C ARG A 29 15.83 42.75 -31.21
N GLN A 30 14.96 43.36 -30.40
CA GLN A 30 15.15 44.72 -29.88
C GLN A 30 14.51 44.82 -28.49
N ASP A 31 15.28 45.32 -27.53
CA ASP A 31 14.85 45.51 -26.14
C ASP A 31 14.14 46.86 -25.98
N TYR A 32 13.09 46.93 -25.16
CA TYR A 32 12.64 48.19 -24.54
C TYR A 32 12.24 47.97 -23.09
N GLY A 33 12.64 48.93 -22.25
CA GLY A 33 12.50 48.91 -20.79
C GLY A 33 11.14 49.35 -20.25
N PRO A 34 11.00 49.45 -18.92
CA PRO A 34 9.71 49.28 -18.26
C PRO A 34 9.09 50.58 -17.72
N PHE A 35 7.75 50.59 -17.60
CA PHE A 35 6.99 51.51 -16.74
C PHE A 35 5.70 50.86 -16.24
N TYR A 36 5.68 50.43 -14.97
CA TYR A 36 4.91 51.09 -13.90
C TYR A 36 5.03 50.33 -12.57
N GLN A 37 5.28 51.07 -11.48
CA GLN A 37 5.08 50.59 -10.11
C GLN A 37 3.70 51.03 -9.61
N ARG A 38 3.04 50.19 -8.81
CA ARG A 38 2.19 50.61 -7.69
C ARG A 38 2.39 49.65 -6.52
N GLU A 39 2.09 50.15 -5.32
CA GLU A 39 2.63 49.59 -4.08
C GLU A 39 1.73 48.54 -3.43
N SER A 40 2.35 47.57 -2.76
CA SER A 40 1.78 46.88 -1.61
C SER A 40 2.91 46.50 -0.66
N ALA A 41 3.05 47.24 0.44
CA ALA A 41 4.04 46.97 1.47
C ALA A 41 3.39 46.30 2.68
N LEU A 42 4.04 45.27 3.23
CA LEU A 42 4.27 45.07 4.68
C LEU A 42 5.11 43.80 4.93
N PHE A 43 5.67 43.70 6.14
CA PHE A 43 6.46 42.58 6.69
C PHE A 43 7.75 42.14 5.97
N ARG A 44 8.86 42.73 6.42
CA ARG A 44 10.15 42.04 6.60
C ARG A 44 10.75 42.43 7.96
N PRO A 45 11.26 41.47 8.77
CA PRO A 45 12.25 41.76 9.80
C PRO A 45 13.66 41.81 9.18
N GLU A 46 14.59 42.48 9.86
CA GLU A 46 15.90 42.84 9.32
C GLU A 46 16.99 41.75 9.45
N ARG A 47 18.04 41.88 8.64
CA ARG A 47 19.36 41.29 8.92
C ARG A 47 20.40 42.41 9.04
N SER A 48 21.02 42.53 10.20
CA SER A 48 22.19 43.39 10.39
C SER A 48 23.42 42.81 9.67
N LYS A 49 24.14 43.64 8.92
CA LYS A 49 25.43 43.30 8.30
C LYS A 49 26.57 43.63 9.25
N ARG A 50 27.65 42.82 9.22
CA ARG A 50 29.04 43.33 9.21
C ARG A 50 29.88 42.51 8.23
N ILE A 51 30.96 43.12 7.78
CA ILE A 51 31.92 42.62 6.77
C ILE A 51 33.30 42.64 7.44
N LEU A 52 34.14 41.66 7.12
CA LEU A 52 35.60 41.81 6.96
C LEU A 52 36.16 40.56 6.26
N GLU A 53 37.40 40.66 5.79
CA GLU A 53 37.96 39.84 4.70
C GLU A 53 39.03 38.82 5.16
N ASP A 54 39.31 37.86 4.27
CA ASP A 54 40.50 37.01 4.11
C ASP A 54 41.15 36.25 5.29
N GLY A 55 41.36 34.94 5.05
CA GLY A 55 42.17 34.06 5.91
C GLY A 55 42.21 32.62 5.37
N CYS A 56 43.40 32.07 5.14
CA CYS A 56 43.56 30.75 4.51
C CYS A 56 43.38 29.57 5.48
N CYS A 57 42.70 28.51 4.99
CA CYS A 57 43.00 27.06 5.09
C CYS A 57 43.97 26.52 6.17
N PRO A 58 43.81 25.25 6.61
CA PRO A 58 42.60 24.52 7.06
C PRO A 58 42.84 23.79 8.42
N TYR A 59 41.86 23.04 8.96
CA TYR A 59 41.99 21.70 9.61
C TYR A 59 40.56 21.19 9.95
N PRO A 60 40.28 19.87 10.09
CA PRO A 60 38.92 19.32 9.99
C PRO A 60 38.22 19.14 11.35
N MET A 61 36.88 19.21 11.35
CA MET A 61 36.07 18.93 12.54
C MET A 61 35.32 17.59 12.46
N ARG A 62 35.32 16.85 13.58
CA ARG A 62 34.90 15.45 13.69
C ARG A 62 33.38 15.27 13.57
N VAL A 63 32.94 14.33 12.73
CA VAL A 63 31.56 13.81 12.79
C VAL A 63 31.42 12.91 14.02
N ARG A 64 30.51 13.25 14.94
CA ARG A 64 30.11 12.38 16.06
C ARG A 64 28.99 11.43 15.62
N ALA A 65 29.34 10.26 15.10
CA ALA A 65 28.40 9.15 15.00
C ALA A 65 28.10 8.59 16.40
N ARG A 66 26.82 8.43 16.76
CA ARG A 66 26.42 7.62 17.91
C ARG A 66 26.07 6.21 17.43
N THR A 67 26.98 5.27 17.60
CA THR A 67 26.71 3.84 17.41
C THR A 67 25.95 3.29 18.61
N TYR A 68 24.75 2.76 18.39
CA TYR A 68 24.15 1.82 19.34
C TYR A 68 24.83 0.45 19.17
N GLN A 69 25.37 -0.10 20.25
CA GLN A 69 25.95 -1.44 20.25
C GLN A 69 24.84 -2.48 20.46
N ASN A 70 24.92 -3.60 19.74
CA ASN A 70 24.12 -4.79 19.99
C ASN A 70 25.07 -6.01 20.00
N PRO A 71 25.28 -6.69 21.13
CA PRO A 71 26.37 -7.64 21.28
C PRO A 71 25.98 -9.06 20.83
N PHE A 72 26.51 -9.49 19.68
CA PHE A 72 26.69 -10.91 19.38
C PHE A 72 28.16 -11.29 19.61
N ILE A 73 28.40 -12.34 20.39
CA ILE A 73 29.72 -12.94 20.59
C ILE A 73 29.81 -14.21 19.74
N VAL A 74 30.91 -14.35 19.00
CA VAL A 74 31.24 -15.59 18.26
C VAL A 74 32.18 -16.44 19.11
N GLY A 75 31.85 -17.72 19.28
CA GLY A 75 32.68 -18.74 19.93
C GLY A 75 32.77 -19.98 19.02
N ALA A 76 33.89 -20.70 19.08
CA ALA A 76 34.24 -21.71 18.07
C ALA A 76 33.84 -23.17 18.43
N SER A 77 33.85 -24.00 17.39
CA SER A 77 33.57 -25.44 17.31
C SER A 77 34.77 -26.31 17.78
N PRO A 78 34.70 -27.66 17.76
CA PRO A 78 33.72 -28.61 18.33
C PRO A 78 34.36 -29.62 19.34
N TYR A 79 33.56 -30.47 19.98
CA TYR A 79 33.88 -31.90 20.20
C TYR A 79 32.60 -32.70 20.52
N SER A 80 32.70 -34.02 20.76
CA SER A 80 31.63 -35.01 20.57
C SER A 80 31.21 -35.81 21.82
N GLU A 81 30.15 -36.61 21.65
CA GLU A 81 29.78 -37.85 22.38
C GLU A 81 28.62 -37.86 23.42
N TYR A 82 27.66 -38.75 23.13
CA TYR A 82 26.96 -39.71 24.01
C TYR A 82 26.10 -39.30 25.24
N VAL A 83 24.77 -39.39 25.02
CA VAL A 83 23.84 -40.37 25.66
C VAL A 83 23.26 -40.15 27.09
N ARG A 84 21.90 -40.05 27.09
CA ARG A 84 20.88 -40.54 28.07
C ARG A 84 20.52 -39.84 29.40
N ASP A 85 19.20 -39.81 29.59
CA ASP A 85 18.38 -40.12 30.77
C ASP A 85 18.40 -39.26 32.06
N ALA A 86 17.30 -38.52 32.21
CA ALA A 86 16.36 -38.54 33.35
C ALA A 86 16.54 -37.66 34.63
N ALA A 87 15.36 -37.27 35.14
CA ALA A 87 14.98 -36.96 36.53
C ALA A 87 15.50 -35.70 37.26
N THR A 88 14.54 -34.79 37.54
CA THR A 88 14.45 -33.90 38.72
C THR A 88 14.15 -34.72 40.01
N PRO A 89 14.11 -34.18 41.27
CA PRO A 89 14.03 -32.77 41.71
C PRO A 89 14.85 -32.42 42.99
N THR A 90 14.45 -31.34 43.70
CA THR A 90 14.81 -30.90 45.09
C THR A 90 16.15 -30.16 45.30
N ALA A 91 16.35 -29.32 46.33
CA ALA A 91 15.47 -28.38 47.09
C ALA A 91 16.32 -27.51 48.05
N ASN A 92 15.86 -26.29 48.41
CA ASN A 92 16.30 -25.43 49.55
C ASN A 92 17.82 -25.06 49.63
N CYS A 93 18.29 -23.95 50.21
CA CYS A 93 17.78 -23.15 51.32
C CYS A 93 18.44 -21.74 51.40
N GLN A 94 17.99 -20.95 52.39
CA GLN A 94 18.66 -19.90 53.23
C GLN A 94 20.14 -19.48 53.00
N SER A 95 20.64 -18.33 53.51
CA SER A 95 20.11 -17.00 53.89
C SER A 95 21.21 -16.15 54.57
N SER A 96 21.37 -14.85 54.28
CA SER A 96 22.06 -13.82 55.12
C SER A 96 22.20 -12.48 54.36
N ARG A 97 22.66 -11.36 54.96
CA ARG A 97 22.22 -10.56 56.13
C ARG A 97 23.09 -9.27 56.18
N CYS A 98 22.71 -8.27 56.98
CA CYS A 98 23.45 -7.02 57.32
C CYS A 98 23.50 -5.92 56.23
N ALA A 99 23.54 -4.61 56.53
CA ALA A 99 23.18 -3.88 57.77
C ALA A 99 22.89 -2.36 57.49
N LEU A 100 22.27 -1.70 58.48
CA LEU A 100 21.91 -0.26 58.61
C LEU A 100 23.14 0.61 59.03
N PRO A 101 23.08 1.97 59.27
CA PRO A 101 21.95 2.88 59.60
C PRO A 101 22.00 4.27 58.85
N MET A 102 21.34 5.40 59.21
CA MET A 102 20.67 5.86 60.45
C MET A 102 19.65 7.02 60.24
N SER A 103 18.63 7.09 61.12
CA SER A 103 17.90 8.28 61.69
C SER A 103 17.31 9.42 60.82
N PHE A 104 16.42 10.31 61.33
CA PHE A 104 15.17 10.25 62.15
C PHE A 104 14.71 11.70 62.44
N PHE A 105 13.39 12.03 62.47
CA PHE A 105 12.74 12.88 63.51
C PHE A 105 11.22 13.17 63.25
N LEU A 106 10.46 13.30 64.34
CA LEU A 106 9.05 13.73 64.50
C LEU A 106 8.91 14.30 65.93
N PRO A 107 8.05 15.30 66.25
CA PRO A 107 6.65 15.07 66.70
C PRO A 107 5.69 16.29 66.39
N SER A 108 4.43 16.47 66.84
CA SER A 108 3.24 15.70 67.30
C SER A 108 2.26 16.70 68.00
N LEU A 109 1.08 16.24 68.46
CA LEU A 109 0.10 16.84 69.41
C LEU A 109 -1.06 17.72 68.87
N ALA A 110 -2.26 17.77 69.49
CA ALA A 110 -3.03 16.80 70.31
C ALA A 110 -4.47 17.29 70.68
N GLY A 111 -5.40 16.35 70.96
CA GLY A 111 -6.58 16.53 71.85
C GLY A 111 -7.99 16.61 71.19
N GLY A 112 -9.09 16.15 71.82
CA GLY A 112 -9.22 15.29 73.01
C GLY A 112 -10.62 15.31 73.71
N ARG A 113 -10.98 14.19 74.39
CA ARG A 113 -12.21 13.89 75.20
C ARG A 113 -13.48 13.57 74.37
N ALA A 114 -14.28 12.49 74.53
CA ALA A 114 -14.73 11.60 75.64
C ALA A 114 -16.09 12.06 76.28
N CYS A 115 -17.09 11.21 76.60
CA CYS A 115 -17.08 9.86 77.22
C CYS A 115 -18.28 8.90 76.91
N VAL A 116 -18.05 7.57 76.96
CA VAL A 116 -18.85 6.47 77.63
C VAL A 116 -20.33 6.23 77.19
N SER A 117 -20.68 5.23 76.34
CA SER A 117 -20.98 3.77 76.55
C SER A 117 -22.33 3.44 77.22
N PHE A 118 -23.10 2.36 76.94
CA PHE A 118 -22.90 0.98 76.39
C PHE A 118 -23.76 0.73 75.12
N SER A 119 -23.72 -0.37 74.35
CA SER A 119 -22.97 -1.66 74.20
C SER A 119 -22.99 -2.02 72.69
N GLY A 120 -22.14 -2.82 72.04
CA GLY A 120 -21.14 -3.84 72.42
C GLY A 120 -21.53 -5.22 71.82
N PRO A 121 -20.65 -6.01 71.12
CA PRO A 121 -19.20 -5.87 70.90
C PRO A 121 -18.69 -6.01 69.43
N ALA A 122 -17.35 -5.93 69.31
CA ALA A 122 -16.37 -6.41 68.30
C ALA A 122 -16.74 -7.63 67.36
N GLN A 123 -16.08 -7.92 66.21
CA GLN A 123 -14.92 -7.32 65.49
C GLN A 123 -14.75 -7.89 64.04
N HIS A 124 -13.92 -7.20 63.22
CA HIS A 124 -13.06 -7.66 62.11
C HIS A 124 -13.52 -8.57 60.93
N LEU A 125 -13.28 -8.04 59.72
CA LEU A 125 -12.64 -8.64 58.52
C LEU A 125 -13.30 -9.75 57.68
N TYR A 126 -13.39 -9.45 56.38
CA TYR A 126 -13.14 -10.32 55.21
C TYR A 126 -13.39 -11.84 55.33
N SER A 127 -14.57 -12.28 54.90
CA SER A 127 -14.67 -13.39 53.93
C SER A 127 -15.93 -13.23 53.06
N TRP A 128 -15.89 -13.76 51.83
CA TRP A 128 -17.07 -13.93 50.98
C TRP A 128 -17.23 -15.43 50.73
N SER A 129 -18.25 -16.06 51.33
CA SER A 129 -18.47 -17.50 51.16
C SER A 129 -19.94 -17.92 51.32
N LYS A 130 -20.64 -18.04 50.19
CA LYS A 130 -21.91 -18.80 49.98
C LYS A 130 -23.12 -18.30 50.82
N SER A 131 -24.37 -18.61 50.50
CA SER A 131 -24.94 -19.54 49.51
C SER A 131 -26.24 -18.99 48.91
N VAL A 132 -26.47 -19.21 47.61
CA VAL A 132 -27.80 -19.59 47.09
C VAL A 132 -27.55 -20.72 46.09
N GLU A 133 -28.29 -21.82 46.21
CA GLU A 133 -28.15 -22.97 45.31
C GLU A 133 -29.04 -22.80 44.08
N GLY A 134 -28.49 -23.12 42.90
CA GLY A 134 -29.21 -23.14 41.63
C GLY A 134 -28.81 -24.40 40.84
N PRO A 135 -29.73 -25.00 40.05
CA PRO A 135 -29.53 -26.35 39.50
C PRO A 135 -28.41 -26.41 38.46
N ARG A 136 -27.45 -27.31 38.67
CA ARG A 136 -26.38 -27.65 37.71
C ARG A 136 -26.90 -28.52 36.56
N SER A 137 -27.72 -27.96 35.69
CA SER A 137 -28.19 -28.67 34.49
C SER A 137 -28.69 -27.72 33.39
N LEU A 138 -27.76 -27.04 32.70
CA LEU A 138 -27.96 -26.42 31.37
C LEU A 138 -26.61 -25.96 30.77
N LEU A 139 -25.71 -26.93 30.53
CA LEU A 139 -24.51 -26.76 29.69
C LEU A 139 -24.66 -27.54 28.38
N ALA A 140 -25.81 -27.36 27.76
CA ALA A 140 -26.19 -27.79 26.42
C ALA A 140 -27.06 -26.69 25.80
N SER A 141 -27.19 -26.66 24.47
CA SER A 141 -27.97 -25.68 23.69
C SER A 141 -27.68 -24.20 24.01
N THR A 142 -26.47 -23.73 23.69
CA THR A 142 -26.24 -22.34 23.22
C THR A 142 -25.52 -22.27 21.87
N THR A 143 -25.39 -23.41 21.18
CA THR A 143 -25.09 -23.49 19.74
C THR A 143 -26.35 -23.31 18.88
N GLU A 144 -27.26 -22.42 19.30
CA GLU A 144 -28.45 -22.08 18.54
C GLU A 144 -28.15 -20.90 17.62
N THR A 145 -28.27 -21.13 16.31
CA THR A 145 -28.30 -20.09 15.28
C THR A 145 -27.10 -19.14 15.19
N TRP A 146 -25.88 -19.69 15.14
CA TRP A 146 -24.97 -19.28 14.05
C TRP A 146 -25.52 -19.84 12.73
N ASP A 147 -26.72 -19.39 12.35
CA ASP A 147 -27.39 -19.84 11.14
C ASP A 147 -26.76 -19.08 9.98
N ILE A 148 -25.92 -19.77 9.20
CA ILE A 148 -25.02 -19.13 8.23
C ILE A 148 -25.81 -18.74 6.97
N MET A 149 -26.62 -17.68 7.12
CA MET A 149 -26.68 -16.62 6.12
C MET A 149 -25.23 -16.33 5.69
N GLN A 150 -24.97 -16.38 4.38
CA GLN A 150 -23.64 -16.18 3.77
C GLN A 150 -23.18 -14.71 3.92
N GLY A 151 -22.88 -14.31 5.15
CA GLY A 151 -22.38 -12.99 5.50
C GLY A 151 -20.86 -12.90 5.32
N SER A 152 -20.39 -11.68 5.07
CA SER A 152 -18.96 -11.40 4.96
C SER A 152 -18.19 -11.73 6.25
N LYS A 153 -16.98 -12.28 6.11
CA LYS A 153 -16.03 -12.42 7.22
C LYS A 153 -15.64 -11.03 7.75
N LYS A 154 -15.75 -10.81 9.06
CA LYS A 154 -15.42 -9.55 9.74
C LYS A 154 -14.76 -9.83 11.09
N LEU A 155 -13.81 -8.98 11.50
CA LEU A 155 -13.23 -9.00 12.85
C LEU A 155 -14.01 -8.01 13.73
N VAL A 156 -15.09 -8.48 14.36
CA VAL A 156 -15.96 -7.70 15.26
C VAL A 156 -16.40 -8.57 16.45
N ASN A 157 -16.60 -7.97 17.62
CA ASN A 157 -17.13 -8.70 18.79
C ASN A 157 -18.62 -9.03 18.60
N THR A 158 -19.42 -8.03 18.23
CA THR A 158 -20.82 -8.19 17.81
C THR A 158 -21.13 -7.25 16.64
N ILE A 159 -22.17 -7.56 15.87
CA ILE A 159 -22.65 -6.68 14.78
C ILE A 159 -23.17 -5.35 15.34
N LEU A 160 -23.82 -5.36 16.51
CA LEU A 160 -24.45 -4.17 17.10
C LEU A 160 -23.43 -3.23 17.74
N SER A 161 -22.41 -3.77 18.42
CA SER A 161 -21.38 -2.99 19.12
C SER A 161 -20.26 -2.47 18.21
N CYS A 162 -20.10 -2.98 16.98
CA CYS A 162 -18.88 -2.75 16.19
C CYS A 162 -18.51 -1.26 15.97
N ALA A 163 -19.48 -0.36 15.91
CA ALA A 163 -19.24 1.08 15.79
C ALA A 163 -18.80 1.74 17.13
N ASP A 164 -19.29 1.24 18.27
CA ASP A 164 -18.83 1.65 19.60
C ASP A 164 -17.46 1.07 19.91
N ASP A 165 -17.24 -0.22 19.62
CA ASP A 165 -15.96 -0.92 19.76
C ASP A 165 -14.85 -0.21 18.95
N SER A 166 -15.16 0.21 17.72
CA SER A 166 -14.25 0.97 16.87
C SER A 166 -13.91 2.35 17.46
N LEU A 167 -14.92 3.10 17.92
CA LEU A 167 -14.72 4.43 18.50
C LEU A 167 -13.98 4.37 19.85
N ALA A 168 -14.24 3.34 20.66
CA ALA A 168 -13.50 3.06 21.88
C ALA A 168 -12.05 2.67 21.58
N GLY A 169 -11.81 1.84 20.55
CA GLY A 169 -10.47 1.45 20.11
C GLY A 169 -9.59 2.62 19.69
N ILE A 170 -10.11 3.55 18.86
CA ILE A 170 -9.34 4.73 18.46
C ILE A 170 -9.08 5.67 19.64
N VAL A 171 -10.00 5.85 20.59
CA VAL A 171 -9.74 6.65 21.79
C VAL A 171 -8.72 5.98 22.72
N ALA A 172 -8.84 4.67 22.96
CA ALA A 172 -7.91 3.91 23.80
C ALA A 172 -6.46 3.95 23.28
N CYS A 173 -6.26 4.02 21.97
CA CYS A 173 -4.94 4.14 21.35
C CYS A 173 -4.38 5.58 21.31
N ASN A 174 -5.18 6.62 21.64
CA ASN A 174 -4.82 8.01 21.40
C ASN A 174 -5.16 8.92 22.60
N PRO A 175 -4.20 9.26 23.48
CA PRO A 175 -4.45 10.07 24.69
C PRO A 175 -4.86 11.53 24.41
N ASN A 176 -4.75 11.96 23.15
CA ASN A 176 -5.27 13.25 22.67
C ASN A 176 -6.80 13.24 22.42
N LEU A 177 -7.48 12.12 22.68
CA LEU A 177 -8.92 11.93 22.47
C LEU A 177 -9.65 11.51 23.75
N GLN A 178 -10.95 11.78 23.83
CA GLN A 178 -11.85 11.31 24.88
C GLN A 178 -13.22 10.90 24.30
N LEU A 179 -13.96 10.01 24.97
CA LEU A 179 -15.36 9.71 24.67
C LEU A 179 -16.30 10.57 25.53
N LEU A 180 -17.39 11.05 24.94
CA LEU A 180 -18.48 11.67 25.69
C LEU A 180 -19.39 10.57 26.28
N ASN A 181 -19.45 10.47 27.61
CA ASN A 181 -20.21 9.40 28.27
C ASN A 181 -21.70 9.38 27.82
N GLY A 182 -22.23 8.19 27.56
CA GLY A 182 -23.60 7.98 27.07
C GLY A 182 -23.82 8.27 25.57
N HIS A 183 -22.80 8.75 24.83
CA HIS A 183 -22.93 9.12 23.43
C HIS A 183 -21.80 8.53 22.56
N ARG A 184 -22.11 8.13 21.33
CA ARG A 184 -21.11 7.73 20.32
C ARG A 184 -20.42 8.95 19.71
N VAL A 185 -19.71 9.69 20.57
CA VAL A 185 -19.02 10.94 20.27
C VAL A 185 -17.59 10.87 20.81
N ALA A 186 -16.63 11.16 19.94
CA ALA A 186 -15.24 11.37 20.33
C ALA A 186 -14.88 12.86 20.24
N LEU A 187 -14.04 13.31 21.18
CA LEU A 187 -13.63 14.68 21.42
C LEU A 187 -12.09 14.76 21.38
N ARG A 188 -11.50 15.93 21.10
CA ARG A 188 -10.12 16.21 21.53
C ARG A 188 -10.07 16.26 23.06
N SER A 189 -9.00 15.78 23.69
CA SER A 189 -8.91 15.74 25.16
C SER A 189 -8.57 17.10 25.79
N ASP A 190 -8.05 18.04 25.00
CA ASP A 190 -7.63 19.39 25.40
C ASP A 190 -8.68 20.46 25.03
N LEU A 191 -9.92 20.28 25.49
CA LEU A 191 -11.04 21.16 25.15
C LEU A 191 -10.86 22.60 25.68
N GLU A 192 -10.11 22.80 26.76
CA GLU A 192 -9.73 24.13 27.24
C GLU A 192 -8.98 24.96 26.18
N ASN A 193 -8.26 24.31 25.26
CA ASN A 193 -7.53 24.98 24.17
C ASN A 193 -8.41 25.43 22.99
N ILE A 194 -9.74 25.28 23.07
CA ILE A 194 -10.70 25.86 22.12
C ILE A 194 -11.45 27.09 22.64
N GLU A 195 -11.17 27.56 23.86
CA GLU A 195 -11.71 28.83 24.35
C GLU A 195 -11.39 29.98 23.37
N GLY A 196 -12.39 30.82 23.08
CA GLY A 196 -12.24 31.94 22.15
C GLY A 196 -12.22 31.55 20.65
N LYS A 197 -12.25 30.25 20.31
CA LYS A 197 -12.16 29.74 18.92
C LYS A 197 -13.50 29.18 18.43
N VAL A 198 -13.55 28.93 17.12
CA VAL A 198 -14.65 28.18 16.49
C VAL A 198 -14.42 26.68 16.68
N ALA A 199 -15.40 25.97 17.22
CA ALA A 199 -15.38 24.51 17.33
C ALA A 199 -15.85 23.87 16.01
N LEU A 200 -15.23 22.74 15.63
CA LEU A 200 -15.53 22.02 14.39
C LEU A 200 -16.04 20.61 14.69
N ILE A 201 -17.25 20.29 14.24
CA ILE A 201 -17.89 18.99 14.43
C ILE A 201 -18.21 18.37 13.07
N SER A 202 -17.90 17.09 12.90
CA SER A 202 -18.26 16.28 11.73
C SER A 202 -18.91 14.97 12.14
N GLY A 203 -19.47 14.22 11.20
CA GLY A 203 -19.99 12.88 11.49
C GLY A 203 -20.67 12.18 10.31
N GLY A 204 -21.52 11.22 10.67
CA GLY A 204 -22.18 10.30 9.74
C GLY A 204 -22.06 8.86 10.24
N GLY A 205 -22.38 7.89 9.40
CA GLY A 205 -22.18 6.48 9.74
C GLY A 205 -20.70 6.10 9.92
N SER A 206 -20.47 5.04 10.68
CA SER A 206 -19.19 4.32 10.72
C SER A 206 -19.00 3.46 9.46
N GLY A 207 -17.79 2.95 9.25
CA GLY A 207 -17.40 2.18 8.07
C GLY A 207 -16.63 3.00 7.02
N HIS A 208 -16.18 4.20 7.38
CA HIS A 208 -15.38 5.10 6.54
C HIS A 208 -14.01 5.42 7.15
N GLU A 209 -13.65 4.73 8.23
CA GLU A 209 -12.48 5.00 9.05
C GLU A 209 -11.20 5.03 8.18
N PRO A 210 -10.30 6.02 8.36
CA PRO A 210 -10.21 6.96 9.49
C PRO A 210 -11.23 8.12 9.49
N ALA A 211 -12.06 8.28 8.44
CA ALA A 211 -13.10 9.29 8.45
C ALA A 211 -14.19 8.93 9.49
N HIS A 212 -14.54 9.77 10.47
CA HIS A 212 -13.96 11.09 10.79
C HIS A 212 -13.07 11.11 12.05
N ALA A 213 -13.09 10.09 12.90
CA ALA A 213 -12.46 10.13 14.22
C ALA A 213 -10.93 10.31 14.15
N GLY A 214 -10.26 9.82 13.10
CA GLY A 214 -8.83 10.05 12.87
C GLY A 214 -8.46 11.50 12.51
N TYR A 215 -9.45 12.35 12.25
CA TYR A 215 -9.29 13.79 11.96
C TYR A 215 -9.58 14.69 13.17
N ILE A 216 -9.82 14.14 14.36
CA ILE A 216 -9.89 14.92 15.60
C ILE A 216 -8.48 15.35 16.00
N GLY A 217 -8.32 16.64 16.32
CA GLY A 217 -7.07 17.19 16.82
C GLY A 217 -6.98 18.70 16.61
N ARG A 218 -6.01 19.33 17.29
CA ARG A 218 -5.64 20.73 17.08
C ARG A 218 -5.31 20.93 15.60
N GLY A 219 -5.95 21.91 14.96
CA GLY A 219 -5.76 22.20 13.53
C GLY A 219 -6.61 21.35 12.56
N MET A 220 -7.49 20.48 13.09
CA MET A 220 -8.57 19.80 12.37
C MET A 220 -9.85 19.78 13.23
N LEU A 221 -10.54 18.65 13.40
CA LEU A 221 -11.84 18.60 14.10
C LEU A 221 -11.70 18.72 15.62
N THR A 222 -12.69 19.36 16.25
CA THR A 222 -12.86 19.38 17.71
C THR A 222 -13.52 18.09 18.21
N ALA A 223 -14.54 17.61 17.48
CA ALA A 223 -15.30 16.43 17.83
C ALA A 223 -15.88 15.70 16.61
N VAL A 224 -16.21 14.42 16.78
CA VAL A 224 -16.88 13.58 15.78
C VAL A 224 -18.05 12.85 16.40
N VAL A 225 -19.19 12.87 15.71
CA VAL A 225 -20.41 12.14 16.07
C VAL A 225 -20.56 10.97 15.10
N ALA A 226 -20.36 9.73 15.57
CA ALA A 226 -20.51 8.54 14.75
C ALA A 226 -21.91 7.93 14.93
N GLY A 227 -22.54 7.53 13.83
CA GLY A 227 -23.75 6.72 13.82
C GLY A 227 -23.44 5.22 13.72
N PRO A 228 -24.45 4.35 13.47
CA PRO A 228 -24.21 2.95 13.10
C PRO A 228 -23.46 2.85 11.75
N VAL A 229 -23.06 1.64 11.36
CA VAL A 229 -22.39 1.44 10.05
C VAL A 229 -23.29 1.96 8.92
N PHE A 230 -22.72 2.82 8.06
CA PHE A 230 -23.40 3.51 6.95
C PHE A 230 -24.70 4.25 7.31
N THR A 231 -24.91 4.58 8.59
CA THR A 231 -26.16 5.18 9.10
C THR A 231 -25.87 6.45 9.88
N SER A 232 -26.55 7.56 9.54
CA SER A 232 -26.39 8.86 10.21
C SER A 232 -26.54 8.79 11.75
N PRO A 233 -25.76 9.55 12.54
CA PRO A 233 -25.91 9.61 13.99
C PRO A 233 -27.25 10.19 14.43
N ALA A 234 -27.68 9.81 15.64
CA ALA A 234 -28.89 10.33 16.26
C ALA A 234 -28.71 11.79 16.72
N VAL A 235 -29.75 12.60 16.51
CA VAL A 235 -29.83 14.04 16.83
C VAL A 235 -29.31 14.37 18.23
N GLY A 236 -29.72 13.59 19.24
CA GLY A 236 -29.32 13.83 20.64
C GLY A 236 -27.81 13.76 20.87
N SER A 237 -27.08 12.90 20.17
CA SER A 237 -25.61 12.83 20.25
C SER A 237 -24.93 13.99 19.51
N ILE A 238 -25.54 14.51 18.44
CA ILE A 238 -25.05 15.70 17.75
C ILE A 238 -25.22 16.93 18.65
N LEU A 239 -26.41 17.10 19.23
CA LEU A 239 -26.72 18.19 20.15
C LEU A 239 -25.88 18.13 21.43
N ALA A 240 -25.62 16.93 21.97
CA ALA A 240 -24.70 16.74 23.08
C ALA A 240 -23.28 17.23 22.75
N ALA A 241 -22.74 16.85 21.58
CA ALA A 241 -21.43 17.33 21.13
C ALA A 241 -21.37 18.87 20.98
N ILE A 242 -22.42 19.48 20.42
CA ILE A 242 -22.55 20.94 20.30
C ILE A 242 -22.53 21.62 21.67
N ARG A 243 -23.31 21.10 22.63
CA ARG A 243 -23.37 21.62 24.01
C ARG A 243 -22.02 21.49 24.72
N THR A 244 -21.34 20.34 24.59
CA THR A 244 -20.01 20.11 25.19
C THR A 244 -18.98 21.12 24.68
N VAL A 245 -18.88 21.36 23.38
CA VAL A 245 -17.90 22.35 22.86
C VAL A 245 -18.29 23.79 23.22
N LYS A 246 -19.59 24.10 23.35
CA LYS A 246 -20.05 25.41 23.84
C LYS A 246 -19.71 25.63 25.31
N GLN A 247 -19.83 24.61 26.16
CA GLN A 247 -19.43 24.64 27.57
C GLN A 247 -17.91 24.80 27.73
N ALA A 248 -17.12 24.27 26.78
CA ALA A 248 -15.66 24.46 26.70
C ALA A 248 -15.22 25.83 26.10
N GLY A 249 -16.10 26.85 26.09
CA GLY A 249 -15.72 28.21 25.71
C GLY A 249 -15.68 28.51 24.20
N ALA A 250 -16.24 27.65 23.35
CA ALA A 250 -16.37 27.95 21.92
C ALA A 250 -17.20 29.23 21.67
N VAL A 251 -16.69 30.11 20.82
CA VAL A 251 -17.42 31.33 20.39
C VAL A 251 -18.45 31.04 19.30
N GLY A 252 -18.36 29.87 18.66
CA GLY A 252 -19.36 29.32 17.74
C GLY A 252 -18.95 27.95 17.23
N THR A 253 -19.89 27.22 16.61
CA THR A 253 -19.68 25.84 16.14
C THR A 253 -20.01 25.70 14.67
N LEU A 254 -19.11 25.07 13.90
CA LEU A 254 -19.34 24.69 12.51
C LEU A 254 -19.58 23.17 12.41
N LEU A 255 -20.75 22.81 11.88
CA LEU A 255 -21.09 21.45 11.48
C LEU A 255 -20.63 21.22 10.02
N ILE A 256 -19.69 20.30 9.82
CA ILE A 256 -19.19 19.89 8.51
C ILE A 256 -19.87 18.58 8.13
N VAL A 257 -20.83 18.63 7.19
CA VAL A 257 -21.82 17.55 6.99
C VAL A 257 -21.76 17.03 5.56
N LYS A 258 -21.52 15.73 5.36
CA LYS A 258 -21.54 15.10 4.04
C LYS A 258 -22.95 15.20 3.44
N ASN A 259 -23.08 15.42 2.13
CA ASN A 259 -24.39 15.54 1.48
C ASN A 259 -25.09 14.18 1.30
N TYR A 260 -25.60 13.64 2.40
CA TYR A 260 -26.53 12.52 2.47
C TYR A 260 -27.81 12.95 3.18
N THR A 261 -28.94 12.38 2.80
CA THR A 261 -30.26 12.80 3.33
C THR A 261 -30.35 12.59 4.85
N GLY A 262 -29.88 11.45 5.36
CA GLY A 262 -29.86 11.17 6.80
C GLY A 262 -28.92 12.10 7.57
N ASP A 263 -27.70 12.32 7.08
CA ASP A 263 -26.74 13.25 7.68
C ASP A 263 -27.35 14.67 7.75
N ARG A 264 -27.87 15.18 6.63
CA ARG A 264 -28.48 16.52 6.56
C ARG A 264 -29.70 16.71 7.45
N LEU A 265 -30.57 15.72 7.57
CA LEU A 265 -31.76 15.83 8.42
C LEU A 265 -31.39 15.81 9.91
N ASN A 266 -30.49 14.92 10.33
CA ASN A 266 -30.12 14.80 11.75
C ASN A 266 -29.23 15.96 12.22
N PHE A 267 -28.23 16.37 11.44
CA PHE A 267 -27.40 17.54 11.76
C PHE A 267 -28.19 18.85 11.63
N GLY A 268 -29.13 18.93 10.68
CA GLY A 268 -30.05 20.06 10.56
C GLY A 268 -30.94 20.22 11.79
N LEU A 269 -31.62 19.16 12.23
CA LEU A 269 -32.47 19.21 13.42
C LEU A 269 -31.69 19.49 14.71
N ALA A 270 -30.45 19.00 14.82
CA ALA A 270 -29.56 19.35 15.94
C ALA A 270 -29.12 20.82 15.92
N LEU A 271 -28.93 21.41 14.72
CA LEU A 271 -28.62 22.84 14.56
C LEU A 271 -29.81 23.71 14.97
N GLU A 272 -31.03 23.40 14.52
CA GLU A 272 -32.24 24.15 14.89
C GLU A 272 -32.47 24.11 16.41
N GLN A 273 -32.28 22.94 17.03
CA GLN A 273 -32.36 22.79 18.49
C GLN A 273 -31.27 23.60 19.22
N ALA A 274 -30.02 23.56 18.76
CA ALA A 274 -28.94 24.34 19.34
C ALA A 274 -29.14 25.87 19.17
N GLN A 275 -29.70 26.32 18.05
CA GLN A 275 -30.02 27.74 17.85
C GLN A 275 -31.19 28.20 18.72
N ALA A 276 -32.18 27.33 19.00
CA ALA A 276 -33.22 27.58 20.00
C ALA A 276 -32.68 27.62 21.44
N GLU A 277 -31.49 27.07 21.69
CA GLU A 277 -30.72 27.20 22.94
C GLU A 277 -29.71 28.38 22.91
N GLU A 278 -29.89 29.32 21.96
CA GLU A 278 -29.03 30.51 21.73
C GLU A 278 -27.55 30.17 21.41
N ILE A 279 -27.25 28.92 21.06
CA ILE A 279 -25.90 28.51 20.68
C ILE A 279 -25.62 28.95 19.23
N SER A 280 -24.53 29.70 19.02
CA SER A 280 -24.10 30.08 17.67
C SER A 280 -23.57 28.87 16.89
N VAL A 281 -24.42 28.27 16.06
CA VAL A 281 -24.11 27.11 15.22
C VAL A 281 -24.41 27.41 13.76
N GLN A 282 -23.53 26.99 12.85
CA GLN A 282 -23.78 26.98 11.40
C GLN A 282 -23.38 25.63 10.79
N MET A 283 -23.89 25.33 9.59
CA MET A 283 -23.64 24.06 8.89
C MET A 283 -23.18 24.33 7.46
N VAL A 284 -22.15 23.61 7.00
CA VAL A 284 -21.77 23.55 5.58
C VAL A 284 -21.90 22.13 5.08
N ILE A 285 -22.60 21.99 3.94
CA ILE A 285 -22.90 20.71 3.30
C ILE A 285 -21.84 20.43 2.24
N ILE A 286 -21.14 19.30 2.37
CA ILE A 286 -20.06 18.87 1.48
C ILE A 286 -20.62 17.99 0.38
N GLY A 287 -20.52 18.45 -0.87
CA GLY A 287 -21.00 17.75 -2.06
C GLY A 287 -19.96 17.81 -3.18
N ASP A 288 -18.88 17.05 -3.03
CA ASP A 288 -17.71 17.00 -3.92
C ASP A 288 -17.80 15.92 -5.00
N ASP A 289 -18.72 14.95 -4.92
CA ASP A 289 -18.90 13.91 -5.95
C ASP A 289 -19.18 14.47 -7.36
N THR A 290 -18.47 13.97 -8.36
CA THR A 290 -18.57 14.36 -9.79
C THR A 290 -19.21 13.28 -10.67
N ALA A 291 -19.74 12.20 -10.08
CA ALA A 291 -20.39 11.12 -10.83
C ALA A 291 -21.58 11.59 -11.68
N PHE A 292 -22.39 12.52 -11.18
CA PHE A 292 -23.71 12.81 -11.72
C PHE A 292 -23.68 13.66 -13.01
N ALA A 293 -23.68 12.98 -14.17
CA ALA A 293 -23.83 13.60 -15.49
C ALA A 293 -25.07 14.50 -15.64
N THR A 294 -26.12 14.28 -14.83
CA THR A 294 -27.34 15.12 -14.74
C THR A 294 -27.58 15.61 -13.32
N LYS A 295 -27.98 16.88 -13.14
CA LYS A 295 -28.28 17.45 -11.82
C LYS A 295 -29.37 16.65 -11.11
N LYS A 296 -29.10 16.16 -9.90
CA LYS A 296 -30.06 15.45 -9.03
C LYS A 296 -30.63 16.40 -7.98
N LYS A 297 -31.91 16.22 -7.59
CA LYS A 297 -32.57 17.02 -6.53
C LYS A 297 -31.87 16.95 -5.17
N ALA A 298 -31.15 15.85 -4.88
CA ALA A 298 -30.36 15.69 -3.68
C ALA A 298 -29.02 16.47 -3.70
N GLY A 299 -28.51 16.84 -4.88
CA GLY A 299 -27.15 17.37 -5.09
C GLY A 299 -26.10 16.29 -5.35
N ARG A 300 -24.82 16.67 -5.23
CA ARG A 300 -23.62 15.81 -5.31
C ARG A 300 -23.38 15.12 -3.96
N ARG A 301 -23.02 13.83 -3.89
CA ARG A 301 -22.66 13.16 -2.62
C ARG A 301 -21.42 13.79 -1.97
N GLY A 302 -21.28 13.65 -0.65
CA GLY A 302 -20.09 14.05 0.10
C GLY A 302 -19.11 12.88 0.25
N LEU A 303 -17.91 13.02 -0.29
CA LEU A 303 -16.88 11.98 -0.39
C LEU A 303 -15.54 12.51 0.20
N CYS A 304 -14.40 11.97 -0.27
CA CYS A 304 -13.08 12.19 0.29
C CYS A 304 -12.65 13.67 0.39
N GLY A 305 -13.15 14.57 -0.47
CA GLY A 305 -12.87 16.00 -0.41
C GLY A 305 -13.24 16.64 0.95
N THR A 306 -14.15 16.01 1.69
CA THR A 306 -14.46 16.35 3.09
C THR A 306 -13.21 16.43 4.00
N MET A 307 -12.18 15.59 3.81
CA MET A 307 -10.97 15.65 4.66
C MET A 307 -10.10 16.89 4.38
N LEU A 308 -10.10 17.41 3.14
CA LEU A 308 -9.47 18.69 2.81
C LEU A 308 -10.22 19.85 3.49
N VAL A 309 -11.55 19.77 3.54
CA VAL A 309 -12.39 20.76 4.26
C VAL A 309 -12.09 20.75 5.76
N HIS A 310 -12.01 19.58 6.40
CA HIS A 310 -11.63 19.46 7.82
C HIS A 310 -10.28 20.14 8.11
N LYS A 311 -9.31 19.96 7.21
CA LYS A 311 -7.98 20.55 7.37
C LYS A 311 -7.98 22.08 7.25
N VAL A 312 -8.65 22.62 6.24
CA VAL A 312 -8.66 24.06 6.01
C VAL A 312 -9.51 24.78 7.05
N ALA A 313 -10.66 24.21 7.43
CA ALA A 313 -11.48 24.74 8.50
C ALA A 313 -10.70 24.74 9.84
N GLY A 314 -10.00 23.66 10.17
CA GLY A 314 -9.20 23.56 11.39
C GLY A 314 -8.03 24.53 11.44
N ALA A 315 -7.35 24.77 10.31
CA ALA A 315 -6.31 25.79 10.21
C ALA A 315 -6.86 27.21 10.42
N LEU A 316 -8.04 27.53 9.85
CA LEU A 316 -8.71 28.81 10.05
C LEU A 316 -9.21 28.99 11.50
N ALA A 317 -9.73 27.93 12.12
CA ALA A 317 -10.22 27.96 13.50
C ALA A 317 -9.09 28.15 14.53
N GLU A 318 -7.95 27.45 14.38
CA GLU A 318 -6.76 27.68 15.22
C GLU A 318 -6.10 29.05 14.98
N ALA A 319 -6.32 29.65 13.80
CA ALA A 319 -5.93 31.04 13.50
C ALA A 319 -6.92 32.10 14.02
N GLY A 320 -7.98 31.70 14.75
CA GLY A 320 -8.95 32.62 15.37
C GLY A 320 -9.95 33.25 14.40
N ILE A 321 -10.12 32.71 13.19
CA ILE A 321 -11.06 33.24 12.20
C ILE A 321 -12.52 32.97 12.65
N GLY A 322 -13.37 34.00 12.59
CA GLY A 322 -14.76 33.90 13.04
C GLY A 322 -15.65 33.02 12.14
N LEU A 323 -16.67 32.41 12.74
CA LEU A 323 -17.55 31.38 12.13
C LEU A 323 -18.07 31.75 10.74
N ASN A 324 -18.60 32.97 10.57
CA ASN A 324 -19.14 33.46 9.28
C ASN A 324 -18.09 33.42 8.15
N GLU A 325 -16.85 33.77 8.46
CA GLU A 325 -15.77 33.80 7.46
C GLU A 325 -15.26 32.38 7.15
N ILE A 326 -15.16 31.50 8.15
CA ILE A 326 -14.87 30.07 7.90
C ILE A 326 -15.96 29.48 6.97
N VAL A 327 -17.24 29.70 7.27
CA VAL A 327 -18.37 29.23 6.44
C VAL A 327 -18.28 29.76 5.00
N ARG A 328 -18.01 31.06 4.83
CA ARG A 328 -17.83 31.69 3.51
C ARG A 328 -16.69 31.04 2.72
N ARG A 329 -15.52 30.87 3.35
CA ARG A 329 -14.32 30.30 2.70
C ARG A 329 -14.50 28.82 2.36
N ILE A 330 -15.02 28.03 3.29
CA ILE A 330 -15.24 26.59 3.05
C ILE A 330 -16.29 26.36 1.96
N THR A 331 -17.36 27.16 1.91
CA THR A 331 -18.36 27.06 0.83
C THR A 331 -17.74 27.30 -0.55
N ALA A 332 -16.83 28.28 -0.69
CA ALA A 332 -16.09 28.50 -1.93
C ALA A 332 -15.14 27.33 -2.28
N ILE A 333 -14.48 26.75 -1.28
CA ILE A 333 -13.56 25.60 -1.45
C ILE A 333 -14.30 24.33 -1.88
N VAL A 334 -15.50 24.07 -1.34
CA VAL A 334 -16.38 22.97 -1.79
C VAL A 334 -16.82 23.15 -3.25
N GLY A 335 -17.02 24.40 -3.70
CA GLY A 335 -17.27 24.72 -5.12
C GLY A 335 -16.05 24.49 -6.03
N ALA A 336 -14.83 24.57 -5.48
CA ALA A 336 -13.56 24.44 -6.21
C ALA A 336 -12.95 23.03 -6.22
N MET A 337 -13.70 22.01 -5.76
CA MET A 337 -13.26 20.62 -5.71
C MET A 337 -14.20 19.63 -6.42
N GLY A 338 -13.63 18.48 -6.81
CA GLY A 338 -14.37 17.34 -7.30
C GLY A 338 -13.70 16.01 -6.94
N THR A 339 -14.50 15.01 -6.58
CA THR A 339 -14.10 13.64 -6.31
C THR A 339 -14.81 12.67 -7.26
N LEU A 340 -14.15 11.59 -7.66
CA LEU A 340 -14.77 10.46 -8.35
C LEU A 340 -14.17 9.14 -7.87
N GLY A 341 -15.00 8.12 -7.64
CA GLY A 341 -14.56 6.77 -7.29
C GLY A 341 -14.66 5.77 -8.46
N ILE A 342 -13.89 4.69 -8.38
CA ILE A 342 -14.16 3.41 -9.06
C ILE A 342 -14.13 2.27 -8.04
N SER A 343 -14.93 1.24 -8.28
CA SER A 343 -14.97 0.03 -7.45
C SER A 343 -14.69 -1.21 -8.30
N LEU A 344 -13.80 -2.07 -7.81
CA LEU A 344 -13.46 -3.39 -8.37
C LEU A 344 -14.24 -4.51 -7.65
N SER A 345 -14.57 -4.32 -6.37
CA SER A 345 -15.41 -5.26 -5.60
C SER A 345 -16.34 -4.54 -4.63
N PRO A 346 -17.49 -5.15 -4.25
CA PRO A 346 -18.39 -4.60 -3.24
C PRO A 346 -17.84 -4.76 -1.82
N CYS A 347 -18.13 -3.78 -0.95
CA CYS A 347 -18.04 -3.98 0.49
C CYS A 347 -19.28 -4.68 1.07
N SER A 348 -19.17 -5.17 2.30
CA SER A 348 -20.27 -5.78 3.04
C SER A 348 -20.41 -5.15 4.42
N VAL A 349 -21.62 -4.68 4.77
CA VAL A 349 -21.93 -4.25 6.14
C VAL A 349 -21.85 -5.49 7.07
N PRO A 350 -21.31 -5.39 8.31
CA PRO A 350 -21.27 -6.52 9.23
C PRO A 350 -22.64 -7.19 9.41
N GLY A 351 -22.67 -8.52 9.34
CA GLY A 351 -23.92 -9.31 9.35
C GLY A 351 -24.72 -9.31 8.04
N SER A 352 -24.29 -8.60 7.01
CA SER A 352 -24.98 -8.49 5.72
C SER A 352 -24.26 -9.24 4.60
N ARG A 353 -24.97 -9.40 3.47
CA ARG A 353 -24.40 -9.78 2.17
C ARG A 353 -23.66 -8.58 1.53
N PRO A 354 -22.87 -8.78 0.46
CA PRO A 354 -22.27 -7.69 -0.30
C PRO A 354 -23.30 -6.66 -0.79
N THR A 355 -22.90 -5.38 -0.77
CA THR A 355 -23.77 -4.22 -1.08
C THR A 355 -24.28 -4.18 -2.52
N PHE A 356 -23.53 -4.75 -3.46
CA PHE A 356 -23.93 -4.94 -4.86
C PHE A 356 -23.22 -6.17 -5.44
N GLN A 357 -23.52 -6.51 -6.69
CA GLN A 357 -22.82 -7.54 -7.47
C GLN A 357 -22.18 -6.91 -8.70
N LEU A 358 -21.01 -7.40 -9.10
CA LEU A 358 -20.22 -6.96 -10.26
C LEU A 358 -19.58 -8.21 -10.90
N ALA A 359 -19.27 -8.18 -12.19
CA ALA A 359 -18.59 -9.30 -12.85
C ALA A 359 -17.06 -9.23 -12.62
N ASP A 360 -16.40 -10.39 -12.63
CA ASP A 360 -14.95 -10.52 -12.34
C ASP A 360 -14.05 -9.73 -13.32
N ASP A 361 -14.59 -9.37 -14.49
CA ASP A 361 -13.94 -8.58 -15.54
C ASP A 361 -14.48 -7.14 -15.66
N GLU A 362 -15.18 -6.61 -14.64
CA GLU A 362 -15.76 -5.27 -14.63
C GLU A 362 -15.32 -4.39 -13.44
N PHE A 363 -15.31 -3.07 -13.65
CA PHE A 363 -15.29 -2.05 -12.60
C PHE A 363 -16.51 -1.13 -12.71
N GLU A 364 -16.98 -0.58 -11.59
CA GLU A 364 -18.11 0.38 -11.56
C GLU A 364 -17.62 1.82 -11.29
N LEU A 365 -17.89 2.72 -12.22
CA LEU A 365 -17.46 4.12 -12.22
C LEU A 365 -18.45 5.01 -11.47
N GLY A 366 -17.95 5.83 -10.54
CA GLY A 366 -18.73 6.79 -9.76
C GLY A 366 -19.61 6.17 -8.68
N LEU A 367 -19.23 5.00 -8.16
CA LEU A 367 -19.88 4.36 -7.01
C LEU A 367 -19.73 5.21 -5.72
N GLY A 368 -20.70 5.12 -4.82
CA GLY A 368 -20.70 5.83 -3.53
C GLY A 368 -20.14 5.01 -2.36
N ILE A 369 -19.73 5.70 -1.29
CA ILE A 369 -19.05 5.11 -0.12
C ILE A 369 -19.94 4.20 0.74
N HIS A 370 -21.26 4.13 0.50
CA HIS A 370 -22.14 3.16 1.16
C HIS A 370 -22.55 2.00 0.23
N GLY A 371 -21.91 1.88 -0.95
CA GLY A 371 -22.27 0.93 -2.00
C GLY A 371 -23.34 1.46 -2.97
N GLU A 372 -23.64 2.75 -2.99
CA GLU A 372 -24.68 3.29 -3.87
C GLU A 372 -24.23 3.30 -5.34
N ALA A 373 -25.07 2.70 -6.20
CA ALA A 373 -24.82 2.50 -7.63
C ALA A 373 -24.24 3.75 -8.33
N GLY A 374 -23.26 3.49 -9.19
CA GLY A 374 -22.51 4.49 -9.93
C GLY A 374 -23.19 4.94 -11.22
N VAL A 375 -22.37 5.49 -12.11
CA VAL A 375 -22.77 6.02 -13.42
C VAL A 375 -22.85 4.91 -14.46
N ARG A 376 -21.88 3.99 -14.43
CA ARG A 376 -21.65 3.00 -15.50
C ARG A 376 -20.72 1.87 -15.03
N ARG A 377 -21.00 0.64 -15.48
CA ARG A 377 -20.05 -0.49 -15.45
C ARG A 377 -19.23 -0.54 -16.73
N ILE A 378 -17.95 -0.86 -16.58
CA ILE A 378 -16.95 -0.82 -17.64
C ILE A 378 -16.07 -2.06 -17.50
N LYS A 379 -15.71 -2.70 -18.62
CA LYS A 379 -14.79 -3.84 -18.59
C LYS A 379 -13.40 -3.40 -18.13
N MET A 380 -12.71 -4.30 -17.43
CA MET A 380 -11.38 -4.05 -16.86
C MET A 380 -10.38 -3.61 -17.93
N ALA A 381 -9.52 -2.68 -17.53
CA ALA A 381 -8.57 -1.99 -18.38
C ALA A 381 -7.30 -1.67 -17.59
N THR A 382 -6.25 -1.17 -18.26
CA THR A 382 -5.03 -0.74 -17.56
C THR A 382 -5.32 0.44 -16.63
N ALA A 383 -4.52 0.59 -15.57
CA ALA A 383 -4.65 1.71 -14.64
C ALA A 383 -4.62 3.08 -15.34
N ASP A 384 -3.79 3.25 -16.38
CA ASP A 384 -3.75 4.47 -17.19
C ASP A 384 -5.04 4.75 -17.95
N GLN A 385 -5.72 3.71 -18.46
CA GLN A 385 -7.01 3.86 -19.12
C GLN A 385 -8.10 4.22 -18.09
N ILE A 386 -8.13 3.56 -16.93
CA ILE A 386 -9.11 3.84 -15.85
C ILE A 386 -8.92 5.27 -15.31
N VAL A 387 -7.69 5.68 -15.02
CA VAL A 387 -7.36 7.03 -14.53
C VAL A 387 -7.75 8.11 -15.55
N ASN A 388 -7.50 7.90 -16.84
CA ASN A 388 -7.95 8.84 -17.86
C ASN A 388 -9.47 8.90 -17.95
N ILE A 389 -10.18 7.77 -17.95
CA ILE A 389 -11.66 7.73 -17.87
C ILE A 389 -12.18 8.53 -16.68
N MET A 390 -11.56 8.40 -15.50
CA MET A 390 -11.93 9.17 -14.31
C MET A 390 -11.69 10.67 -14.51
N LEU A 391 -10.49 11.07 -14.92
CA LEU A 391 -10.13 12.49 -15.07
C LEU A 391 -10.90 13.19 -16.20
N ASP A 392 -11.21 12.49 -17.30
CA ASP A 392 -12.09 12.98 -18.36
C ASP A 392 -13.53 13.16 -17.84
N HIS A 393 -14.08 12.19 -17.10
CA HIS A 393 -15.41 12.32 -16.49
C HIS A 393 -15.48 13.48 -15.48
N MET A 394 -14.44 13.65 -14.66
CA MET A 394 -14.33 14.74 -13.67
C MET A 394 -14.25 16.14 -14.30
N THR A 395 -13.60 16.28 -15.47
CA THR A 395 -13.27 17.58 -16.06
C THR A 395 -14.06 17.96 -17.32
N ASN A 396 -14.81 17.03 -17.92
CA ASN A 396 -15.65 17.29 -19.09
C ASN A 396 -16.78 18.31 -18.77
N PRO A 397 -16.82 19.50 -19.41
CA PRO A 397 -17.83 20.53 -19.14
C PRO A 397 -19.28 20.08 -19.37
N SER A 398 -19.49 19.00 -20.13
CA SER A 398 -20.80 18.41 -20.42
C SER A 398 -21.39 17.63 -19.23
N ASN A 399 -20.55 17.20 -18.28
CA ASN A 399 -21.01 16.57 -17.04
C ASN A 399 -21.59 17.64 -16.11
N ALA A 400 -22.85 17.51 -15.69
CA ALA A 400 -23.51 18.49 -14.82
C ALA A 400 -22.90 18.65 -13.41
N SER A 401 -21.92 17.84 -13.03
CA SER A 401 -21.19 17.89 -11.76
C SER A 401 -19.65 17.94 -11.91
N HIS A 402 -19.13 18.34 -13.07
CA HIS A 402 -17.68 18.49 -13.30
C HIS A 402 -17.01 19.49 -12.35
N VAL A 403 -15.71 19.30 -12.10
CA VAL A 403 -14.88 20.29 -11.38
C VAL A 403 -14.36 21.36 -12.35
N GLN A 404 -14.57 22.63 -12.02
CA GLN A 404 -14.15 23.77 -12.85
C GLN A 404 -12.71 24.18 -12.53
N LEU A 405 -11.76 23.61 -13.28
CA LEU A 405 -10.34 23.94 -13.18
C LEU A 405 -9.96 25.01 -14.20
N ARG A 406 -9.24 26.06 -13.77
CA ARG A 406 -8.66 27.05 -14.70
C ARG A 406 -7.56 26.39 -15.56
N PRO A 407 -7.37 26.80 -16.82
CA PRO A 407 -6.25 26.33 -17.63
C PRO A 407 -4.91 26.57 -16.92
N LYS A 408 -4.06 25.54 -16.84
CA LYS A 408 -2.77 25.53 -16.12
C LYS A 408 -2.87 25.83 -14.61
N ALA A 409 -4.02 25.55 -13.99
CA ALA A 409 -4.17 25.68 -12.54
C ALA A 409 -3.19 24.80 -11.75
N SER A 410 -2.82 25.28 -10.56
CA SER A 410 -2.29 24.43 -9.50
C SER A 410 -3.43 23.63 -8.86
N VAL A 411 -3.19 22.34 -8.66
CA VAL A 411 -4.15 21.41 -8.05
C VAL A 411 -3.50 20.61 -6.93
N VAL A 412 -4.31 20.23 -5.95
CA VAL A 412 -4.02 19.16 -5.00
C VAL A 412 -4.74 17.90 -5.46
N LEU A 413 -4.00 16.80 -5.49
CA LEU A 413 -4.51 15.47 -5.80
C LEU A 413 -4.61 14.63 -4.51
N VAL A 414 -5.75 13.97 -4.30
CA VAL A 414 -5.88 12.88 -3.32
C VAL A 414 -6.19 11.60 -4.06
N VAL A 415 -5.44 10.54 -3.78
CA VAL A 415 -5.64 9.17 -4.26
C VAL A 415 -6.04 8.33 -3.05
N ASN A 416 -7.36 8.22 -2.86
CA ASN A 416 -7.98 7.64 -1.67
C ASN A 416 -8.41 6.19 -1.91
N ASN A 417 -7.81 5.27 -1.17
CA ASN A 417 -8.22 3.86 -1.10
C ASN A 417 -9.61 3.75 -0.46
N LEU A 418 -10.52 3.01 -1.09
CA LEU A 418 -11.84 2.70 -0.52
C LEU A 418 -11.78 1.56 0.50
N GLY A 419 -10.64 0.87 0.63
CA GLY A 419 -10.31 -0.02 1.75
C GLY A 419 -9.51 -1.24 1.32
N GLY A 420 -9.91 -1.87 0.21
CA GLY A 420 -9.42 -3.18 -0.22
C GLY A 420 -8.18 -3.18 -1.13
N LEU A 421 -7.66 -2.04 -1.59
CA LEU A 421 -6.49 -2.01 -2.48
C LEU A 421 -5.17 -2.05 -1.72
N SER A 422 -4.15 -2.66 -2.34
CA SER A 422 -2.77 -2.64 -1.88
C SER A 422 -2.07 -1.31 -2.18
N TYR A 423 -1.01 -1.00 -1.43
CA TYR A 423 -0.14 0.14 -1.74
C TYR A 423 0.61 0.01 -3.08
N LEU A 424 0.73 -1.21 -3.64
CA LEU A 424 1.28 -1.41 -4.98
C LEU A 424 0.34 -0.79 -6.02
N GLU A 425 -0.94 -1.12 -5.96
CA GLU A 425 -1.97 -0.56 -6.86
C GLU A 425 -2.16 0.94 -6.67
N LEU A 426 -2.22 1.42 -5.42
CA LEU A 426 -2.35 2.85 -5.13
C LEU A 426 -1.20 3.68 -5.69
N ASN A 427 0.04 3.17 -5.65
CA ASN A 427 1.20 3.85 -6.23
C ASN A 427 1.17 3.87 -7.76
N ILE A 428 0.68 2.80 -8.41
CA ILE A 428 0.47 2.78 -9.87
C ILE A 428 -0.58 3.83 -10.26
N VAL A 429 -1.75 3.83 -9.58
CA VAL A 429 -2.82 4.81 -9.82
C VAL A 429 -2.34 6.24 -9.55
N ALA A 430 -1.56 6.48 -8.50
CA ALA A 430 -1.03 7.80 -8.18
C ALA A 430 -0.02 8.31 -9.22
N GLY A 431 0.92 7.45 -9.66
CA GLY A 431 1.86 7.80 -10.73
C GLY A 431 1.15 8.13 -12.04
N SER A 432 0.17 7.31 -12.41
CA SER A 432 -0.69 7.52 -13.57
C SER A 432 -1.49 8.84 -13.49
N ALA A 433 -2.11 9.13 -12.34
CA ALA A 433 -2.90 10.34 -12.13
C ALA A 433 -2.05 11.62 -12.21
N VAL A 434 -0.83 11.60 -11.67
CA VAL A 434 0.14 12.70 -11.83
C VAL A 434 0.51 12.90 -13.30
N CYS A 435 0.86 11.82 -14.01
CA CYS A 435 1.22 11.91 -15.44
C CYS A 435 0.06 12.41 -16.32
N SER A 436 -1.17 11.96 -16.06
CA SER A 436 -2.36 12.43 -16.79
C SER A 436 -2.66 13.91 -16.48
N LEU A 437 -2.58 14.36 -15.23
CA LEU A 437 -2.75 15.78 -14.89
C LEU A 437 -1.69 16.68 -15.52
N GLU A 438 -0.43 16.25 -15.57
CA GLU A 438 0.67 17.00 -16.19
C GLU A 438 0.56 17.07 -17.72
N SER A 439 0.17 15.97 -18.39
CA SER A 439 -0.11 15.98 -19.83
C SER A 439 -1.33 16.84 -20.20
N ARG A 440 -2.31 16.98 -19.30
CA ARG A 440 -3.41 17.95 -19.38
C ARG A 440 -2.96 19.39 -19.04
N GLY A 441 -1.71 19.59 -18.65
CA GLY A 441 -1.09 20.90 -18.40
C GLY A 441 -1.35 21.50 -17.02
N PHE A 442 -1.88 20.73 -16.06
CA PHE A 442 -2.03 21.16 -14.67
C PHE A 442 -0.71 21.06 -13.89
N HIS A 443 -0.65 21.73 -12.74
CA HIS A 443 0.50 21.67 -11.83
C HIS A 443 0.12 20.99 -10.52
N VAL A 444 0.65 19.78 -10.27
CA VAL A 444 0.32 18.99 -9.06
C VAL A 444 1.15 19.50 -7.88
N ALA A 445 0.55 20.40 -7.10
CA ALA A 445 1.21 21.12 -6.02
C ALA A 445 1.43 20.27 -4.77
N ARG A 446 0.50 19.35 -4.45
CA ARG A 446 0.64 18.30 -3.43
C ARG A 446 -0.11 17.06 -3.91
N THR A 447 0.37 15.88 -3.51
CA THR A 447 -0.36 14.62 -3.65
C THR A 447 -0.48 13.94 -2.29
N TYR A 448 -1.65 13.40 -2.00
CA TYR A 448 -1.96 12.57 -0.83
C TYR A 448 -2.33 11.17 -1.33
N VAL A 449 -1.72 10.11 -0.81
CA VAL A 449 -1.98 8.70 -1.22
C VAL A 449 -2.15 7.86 0.04
N GLY A 450 -3.24 7.08 0.12
CA GLY A 450 -3.56 6.24 1.28
C GLY A 450 -5.06 6.07 1.50
N SER A 451 -5.45 5.58 2.68
CA SER A 451 -6.85 5.41 3.08
C SER A 451 -7.31 6.60 3.93
N PHE A 452 -8.15 7.48 3.36
CA PHE A 452 -8.60 8.72 3.99
C PHE A 452 -10.10 8.74 4.30
N MET A 453 -10.91 8.14 3.43
CA MET A 453 -12.34 7.92 3.62
C MET A 453 -12.70 6.61 2.91
N THR A 454 -12.82 5.53 3.68
CA THR A 454 -13.04 4.18 3.17
C THR A 454 -14.53 3.89 2.95
N ALA A 455 -14.81 2.69 2.46
CA ALA A 455 -16.11 2.04 2.40
C ALA A 455 -15.90 0.60 2.88
N LEU A 456 -15.58 0.43 4.16
CA LEU A 456 -15.18 -0.83 4.79
C LEU A 456 -14.02 -1.52 4.02
N GLU A 457 -14.26 -2.68 3.41
CA GLU A 457 -13.26 -3.48 2.68
C GLU A 457 -13.25 -3.26 1.16
N MET A 458 -14.03 -2.30 0.63
CA MET A 458 -14.25 -2.09 -0.81
C MET A 458 -12.92 -2.00 -1.58
N ALA A 459 -12.64 -2.95 -2.49
CA ALA A 459 -11.53 -2.80 -3.41
C ALA A 459 -11.89 -1.73 -4.43
N GLY A 460 -11.23 -0.57 -4.36
CA GLY A 460 -11.53 0.58 -5.19
C GLY A 460 -10.72 1.80 -4.79
N VAL A 461 -10.70 2.81 -5.66
CA VAL A 461 -9.94 4.05 -5.48
C VAL A 461 -10.80 5.24 -5.86
N SER A 462 -10.55 6.37 -5.21
CA SER A 462 -11.16 7.65 -5.58
C SER A 462 -10.10 8.73 -5.76
N LEU A 463 -10.26 9.52 -6.81
CA LEU A 463 -9.43 10.69 -7.11
C LEU A 463 -10.19 11.94 -6.66
N THR A 464 -9.57 12.76 -5.81
CA THR A 464 -10.05 14.13 -5.52
C THR A 464 -9.10 15.14 -6.14
N LEU A 465 -9.67 16.12 -6.84
CA LEU A 465 -8.99 17.32 -7.32
C LEU A 465 -9.54 18.54 -6.59
N LEU A 466 -8.65 19.33 -5.99
CA LEU A 466 -8.95 20.66 -5.44
C LEU A 466 -8.08 21.68 -6.16
N GLN A 467 -8.67 22.72 -6.75
CA GLN A 467 -7.91 23.85 -7.28
C GLN A 467 -7.34 24.68 -6.11
N VAL A 468 -6.05 25.01 -6.16
CA VAL A 468 -5.36 25.75 -5.08
C VAL A 468 -4.59 26.98 -5.56
N ASP A 469 -4.32 27.85 -4.60
CA ASP A 469 -3.37 28.96 -4.62
C ASP A 469 -2.41 28.84 -3.42
N GLU A 470 -1.50 29.81 -3.26
CA GLU A 470 -0.50 29.78 -2.18
C GLU A 470 -1.11 29.87 -0.78
N GLU A 471 -2.22 30.61 -0.61
CA GLU A 471 -2.88 30.76 0.68
C GLU A 471 -3.57 29.45 1.11
N LEU A 472 -4.27 28.79 0.18
CA LEU A 472 -4.90 27.50 0.43
C LEU A 472 -3.86 26.40 0.66
N LEU A 473 -2.69 26.46 -0.01
CA LEU A 473 -1.56 25.58 0.29
C LEU A 473 -0.99 25.80 1.69
N ILE A 474 -0.88 27.04 2.18
CA ILE A 474 -0.45 27.33 3.57
C ILE A 474 -1.43 26.71 4.59
N LEU A 475 -2.74 26.80 4.35
CA LEU A 475 -3.75 26.21 5.24
C LEU A 475 -3.71 24.66 5.24
N LEU A 476 -3.41 24.04 4.10
CA LEU A 476 -3.21 22.59 3.99
C LEU A 476 -1.88 22.11 4.62
N ASP A 477 -0.79 22.86 4.43
CA ASP A 477 0.54 22.58 4.97
C ASP A 477 0.68 22.89 6.48
N SER A 478 -0.22 23.71 7.04
CA SER A 478 -0.24 24.08 8.47
C SER A 478 -0.32 22.85 9.38
N ASP A 479 0.34 22.90 10.53
CA ASP A 479 0.43 21.76 11.43
C ASP A 479 -0.92 21.36 12.07
N THR A 480 -1.03 20.07 12.40
CA THR A 480 -2.16 19.44 13.08
C THR A 480 -1.67 18.31 13.99
N THR A 481 -2.44 17.99 15.04
CA THR A 481 -2.24 16.80 15.90
C THR A 481 -3.14 15.61 15.52
N ALA A 482 -3.98 15.75 14.50
CA ALA A 482 -4.86 14.68 14.03
C ALA A 482 -4.09 13.54 13.37
N ILE A 483 -4.34 12.31 13.82
CA ILE A 483 -3.48 11.14 13.57
C ILE A 483 -3.56 10.60 12.14
N ALA A 484 -4.69 10.81 11.44
CA ALA A 484 -4.88 10.35 10.07
C ALA A 484 -4.42 11.37 9.01
N TRP A 485 -3.89 12.53 9.43
CA TRP A 485 -3.41 13.53 8.49
C TRP A 485 -1.97 13.24 8.03
N LEU A 486 -1.84 12.53 6.91
CA LEU A 486 -0.58 12.42 6.18
C LEU A 486 -0.08 13.82 5.80
N LYS A 487 1.04 14.25 6.38
CA LYS A 487 1.73 15.50 6.03
C LYS A 487 2.57 15.26 4.77
N PRO A 488 2.20 15.82 3.60
CA PRO A 488 3.01 15.68 2.39
C PRO A 488 4.30 16.49 2.50
N ALA A 489 5.27 16.21 1.64
CA ALA A 489 6.40 17.11 1.45
C ALA A 489 5.89 18.50 1.00
N ARG A 490 6.42 19.58 1.59
CA ARG A 490 6.07 20.97 1.24
C ARG A 490 6.71 21.43 -0.08
N MET A 491 6.75 20.55 -1.07
CA MET A 491 7.32 20.73 -2.41
C MET A 491 6.29 20.35 -3.47
N SER A 492 6.39 20.94 -4.66
CA SER A 492 5.58 20.48 -5.79
C SER A 492 6.01 19.07 -6.22
N VAL A 493 5.06 18.27 -6.69
CA VAL A 493 5.33 16.97 -7.33
C VAL A 493 5.78 17.22 -8.77
N THR A 494 5.13 18.18 -9.44
CA THR A 494 5.42 18.52 -10.83
C THR A 494 6.79 19.16 -11.00
N ARG A 495 7.57 18.61 -11.94
CA ARG A 495 9.00 18.88 -12.22
C ARG A 495 10.01 18.29 -11.22
N GLN A 496 9.64 17.32 -10.39
CA GLN A 496 10.65 16.54 -9.65
C GLN A 496 11.54 15.73 -10.60
N LYS A 497 12.81 15.54 -10.23
CA LYS A 497 13.76 14.68 -10.96
C LYS A 497 13.61 13.24 -10.48
N ILE A 498 12.69 12.50 -11.11
CA ILE A 498 12.29 11.15 -10.70
C ILE A 498 13.42 10.10 -10.85
N GLN A 499 14.35 10.29 -11.80
CA GLN A 499 15.38 9.30 -12.12
C GLN A 499 16.81 9.79 -11.86
N MET A 500 17.67 8.87 -11.42
CA MET A 500 19.13 9.01 -11.39
C MET A 500 19.78 8.02 -12.37
N VAL A 501 20.90 8.42 -12.96
CA VAL A 501 21.69 7.55 -13.84
C VAL A 501 22.59 6.67 -13.00
N VAL A 502 22.60 5.36 -13.27
CA VAL A 502 23.48 4.40 -12.59
C VAL A 502 24.96 4.77 -12.85
N PRO A 503 25.83 4.81 -11.82
CA PRO A 503 27.26 5.06 -12.01
C PRO A 503 27.88 4.04 -12.98
N LYS A 504 28.53 4.52 -14.04
CA LYS A 504 29.12 3.66 -15.06
C LYS A 504 30.41 3.02 -14.52
N VAL A 505 30.34 1.77 -14.08
CA VAL A 505 31.51 1.01 -13.63
C VAL A 505 32.39 0.69 -14.84
N CYS A 506 33.66 1.11 -14.81
CA CYS A 506 34.64 0.78 -15.85
C CYS A 506 35.18 -0.65 -15.66
N SER A 507 34.34 -1.66 -15.89
CA SER A 507 34.82 -3.02 -16.14
C SER A 507 35.62 -3.04 -17.45
N LYS A 508 36.88 -3.47 -17.39
CA LYS A 508 37.58 -3.96 -18.58
C LYS A 508 36.95 -5.30 -18.95
N GLU A 509 35.94 -5.29 -19.81
CA GLU A 509 35.50 -6.51 -20.48
C GLU A 509 36.63 -6.89 -21.46
N GLU A 510 37.17 -8.10 -21.34
CA GLU A 510 38.12 -8.64 -22.32
C GLU A 510 37.34 -8.94 -23.60
N GLU A 511 37.37 -8.02 -24.57
CA GLU A 511 36.74 -8.26 -25.88
C GLU A 511 37.39 -9.47 -26.56
N PRO A 512 36.64 -10.52 -26.93
CA PRO A 512 37.18 -11.60 -27.74
C PRO A 512 37.43 -11.08 -29.16
N ASP A 513 38.56 -11.46 -29.76
CA ASP A 513 38.92 -11.12 -31.15
C ASP A 513 37.76 -11.46 -32.11
N PRO A 514 37.06 -10.47 -32.68
CA PRO A 514 35.87 -10.72 -33.50
C PRO A 514 36.21 -11.25 -34.90
N ALA A 515 37.50 -11.36 -35.26
CA ALA A 515 37.92 -11.71 -36.61
C ALA A 515 37.90 -13.22 -36.92
N LYS A 516 37.56 -14.11 -35.95
CA LYS A 516 37.67 -15.57 -36.12
C LYS A 516 36.51 -16.37 -35.50
N VAL A 517 36.00 -17.30 -36.32
CA VAL A 517 34.97 -18.33 -36.05
C VAL A 517 33.51 -17.82 -36.06
N PRO A 518 32.65 -18.31 -36.97
CA PRO A 518 31.22 -17.97 -37.01
C PRO A 518 30.41 -18.70 -35.93
N SER A 519 29.25 -18.15 -35.57
CA SER A 519 28.38 -18.67 -34.50
C SER A 519 27.76 -20.04 -34.80
N SER A 520 27.89 -20.98 -33.87
CA SER A 520 27.16 -22.26 -33.90
C SER A 520 25.63 -22.07 -33.84
N PRO A 521 24.86 -22.42 -34.91
CA PRO A 521 23.41 -22.22 -34.92
C PRO A 521 22.67 -23.09 -33.90
N HIS A 522 23.14 -24.33 -33.69
CA HIS A 522 22.57 -25.26 -32.71
C HIS A 522 22.51 -24.66 -31.30
N MET A 523 23.53 -23.88 -30.89
CA MET A 523 23.55 -23.28 -29.55
C MET A 523 22.47 -22.19 -29.39
N ARG A 524 22.15 -21.46 -30.46
CA ARG A 524 21.02 -20.51 -30.45
C ARG A 524 19.70 -21.27 -30.31
N LEU A 525 19.49 -22.31 -31.12
CA LEU A 525 18.29 -23.14 -31.11
C LEU A 525 18.04 -23.81 -29.75
N ILE A 526 19.08 -24.35 -29.10
CA ILE A 526 18.97 -24.93 -27.75
C ILE A 526 18.44 -23.89 -26.74
N LEU A 527 18.95 -22.66 -26.78
CA LEU A 527 18.51 -21.59 -25.89
C LEU A 527 17.09 -21.10 -26.25
N GLU A 528 16.74 -21.03 -27.53
CA GLU A 528 15.39 -20.71 -28.00
C GLU A 528 14.35 -21.78 -27.60
N CYS A 529 14.72 -23.07 -27.67
CA CYS A 529 13.93 -24.19 -27.14
C CYS A 529 13.70 -24.07 -25.63
N VAL A 530 14.76 -23.84 -24.84
CA VAL A 530 14.66 -23.63 -23.38
C VAL A 530 13.76 -22.43 -23.05
N CYS A 531 13.95 -21.28 -23.71
CA CYS A 531 13.12 -20.10 -23.47
C CYS A 531 11.65 -20.37 -23.80
N SER A 532 11.38 -21.00 -24.95
CA SER A 532 10.02 -21.35 -25.38
C SER A 532 9.35 -22.32 -24.42
N LYS A 533 10.10 -23.30 -23.89
CA LYS A 533 9.60 -24.26 -22.90
C LYS A 533 9.24 -23.56 -21.59
N MET A 534 10.11 -22.70 -21.06
CA MET A 534 9.86 -21.96 -19.82
C MET A 534 8.65 -21.02 -19.94
N LEU A 535 8.49 -20.34 -21.09
CA LEU A 535 7.30 -19.54 -21.38
C LEU A 535 6.02 -20.39 -21.43
N SER A 536 6.07 -21.57 -22.07
CA SER A 536 4.91 -22.48 -22.15
C SER A 536 4.48 -23.06 -20.80
N LEU A 537 5.40 -23.13 -19.83
CA LEU A 537 5.17 -23.69 -18.49
C LEU A 537 4.82 -22.63 -17.43
N GLN A 538 4.80 -21.34 -17.77
CA GLN A 538 4.65 -20.25 -16.80
C GLN A 538 3.49 -20.46 -15.82
N GLU A 539 2.26 -20.67 -16.31
CA GLU A 539 1.10 -20.77 -15.41
C GLU A 539 1.02 -22.12 -14.69
N GLN A 540 1.53 -23.20 -15.30
CA GLN A 540 1.63 -24.50 -14.62
C GLN A 540 2.60 -24.45 -13.44
N LEU A 541 3.75 -23.79 -13.62
CA LEU A 541 4.74 -23.60 -12.55
C LEU A 541 4.26 -22.62 -11.48
N ASN A 542 3.50 -21.58 -11.85
CA ASN A 542 2.82 -20.71 -10.88
C ASN A 542 1.79 -21.50 -10.04
N GLU A 543 0.97 -22.35 -10.65
CA GLU A 543 -0.05 -23.13 -9.94
C GLU A 543 0.55 -24.18 -8.98
N LEU A 544 1.60 -24.88 -9.41
CA LEU A 544 2.38 -25.76 -8.52
C LEU A 544 2.98 -24.99 -7.32
N ASP A 545 3.44 -23.76 -7.56
CA ASP A 545 4.04 -22.90 -6.54
C ASP A 545 3.00 -22.25 -5.60
N ARG A 546 1.77 -21.97 -6.06
CA ARG A 546 0.67 -21.50 -5.18
C ARG A 546 0.34 -22.48 -4.05
N ALA A 547 0.60 -23.77 -4.23
CA ALA A 547 0.37 -24.80 -3.23
C ALA A 547 1.49 -24.89 -2.16
N ALA A 548 2.67 -24.32 -2.41
CA ALA A 548 3.88 -24.54 -1.59
C ALA A 548 4.74 -23.28 -1.32
N GLY A 549 4.40 -22.15 -1.94
CA GLY A 549 5.20 -20.93 -1.99
C GLY A 549 4.35 -19.68 -2.24
N ASP A 550 4.85 -18.74 -3.04
CA ASP A 550 4.19 -17.47 -3.37
C ASP A 550 3.53 -17.44 -4.77
N GLY A 551 3.67 -18.50 -5.57
CA GLY A 551 2.97 -18.63 -6.85
C GLY A 551 3.63 -17.85 -8.00
N ASP A 552 4.92 -17.52 -7.88
CA ASP A 552 5.68 -16.74 -8.86
C ASP A 552 6.69 -17.55 -9.67
N CYS A 553 7.00 -18.78 -9.26
CA CYS A 553 8.13 -19.55 -9.81
C CYS A 553 8.12 -19.61 -11.35
N GLY A 554 6.97 -19.84 -11.98
CA GLY A 554 6.84 -19.84 -13.43
C GLY A 554 7.05 -18.47 -14.07
N SER A 555 6.55 -17.41 -13.45
CA SER A 555 6.74 -16.03 -13.87
C SER A 555 8.21 -15.59 -13.75
N THR A 556 8.91 -16.04 -12.70
CA THR A 556 10.35 -15.85 -12.52
C THR A 556 11.17 -16.57 -13.62
N HIS A 557 10.75 -17.76 -14.07
CA HIS A 557 11.35 -18.45 -15.22
C HIS A 557 10.99 -17.79 -16.57
N ALA A 558 9.77 -17.30 -16.75
CA ALA A 558 9.36 -16.56 -17.94
C ALA A 558 10.17 -15.25 -18.11
N GLN A 559 10.41 -14.52 -17.01
CA GLN A 559 11.27 -13.33 -17.01
C GLN A 559 12.72 -13.66 -17.40
N ALA A 560 13.26 -14.80 -16.96
CA ALA A 560 14.56 -15.29 -17.39
C ALA A 560 14.60 -15.64 -18.89
N ALA A 561 13.57 -16.33 -19.40
CA ALA A 561 13.44 -16.67 -20.82
C ALA A 561 13.39 -15.42 -21.72
N ILE A 562 12.57 -14.43 -21.34
CA ILE A 562 12.47 -13.14 -22.05
C ILE A 562 13.82 -12.40 -22.02
N ALA A 563 14.54 -12.42 -20.89
CA ALA A 563 15.85 -11.81 -20.79
C ALA A 563 16.88 -12.48 -21.72
N ILE A 564 16.87 -13.81 -21.82
CA ILE A 564 17.74 -14.58 -22.73
C ILE A 564 17.40 -14.32 -24.19
N GLN A 565 16.13 -14.32 -24.59
CA GLN A 565 15.70 -13.99 -25.95
C GLN A 565 16.18 -12.58 -26.38
N ASN A 566 15.92 -11.56 -25.54
CA ASN A 566 16.40 -10.20 -25.80
C ASN A 566 17.94 -10.11 -25.87
N TRP A 567 18.67 -10.96 -25.14
CA TRP A 567 20.13 -11.03 -25.20
C TRP A 567 20.65 -11.70 -26.49
N LEU A 568 19.99 -12.78 -26.95
CA LEU A 568 20.29 -13.47 -28.21
C LEU A 568 20.08 -12.56 -29.44
N ASP A 569 19.12 -11.64 -29.37
CA ASP A 569 18.84 -10.69 -30.46
C ASP A 569 19.75 -9.45 -30.39
N ALA A 570 20.25 -9.08 -29.21
CA ALA A 570 21.10 -7.92 -29.00
C ALA A 570 22.62 -8.19 -29.09
N LYS A 571 23.07 -9.45 -28.94
CA LYS A 571 24.50 -9.81 -28.93
C LYS A 571 24.76 -11.12 -29.67
N ALA A 572 25.92 -11.17 -30.34
CA ALA A 572 26.45 -12.43 -30.86
C ALA A 572 26.76 -13.42 -29.72
N LEU A 573 26.43 -14.70 -29.92
CA LEU A 573 26.73 -15.76 -28.96
C LEU A 573 28.25 -15.91 -28.75
N PRO A 574 28.72 -16.09 -27.50
CA PRO A 574 30.11 -16.48 -27.25
C PRO A 574 30.39 -17.90 -27.76
N GLN A 575 31.55 -18.11 -28.37
CA GLN A 575 31.88 -19.40 -29.01
C GLN A 575 32.39 -20.47 -28.04
N ARG A 576 32.91 -20.09 -26.86
CA ARG A 576 33.37 -21.05 -25.84
C ARG A 576 32.32 -21.26 -24.74
N PRO A 577 32.06 -22.50 -24.29
CA PRO A 577 31.04 -22.77 -23.26
C PRO A 577 31.20 -21.97 -21.96
N TYR A 578 32.42 -21.75 -21.46
CA TYR A 578 32.62 -20.92 -20.25
C TYR A 578 32.17 -19.47 -20.44
N GLN A 579 32.33 -18.89 -21.63
CA GLN A 579 31.95 -17.51 -21.92
C GLN A 579 30.43 -17.39 -22.03
N LEU A 580 29.78 -18.38 -22.63
CA LEU A 580 28.32 -18.50 -22.67
C LEU A 580 27.76 -18.61 -21.24
N PHE A 581 28.27 -19.54 -20.43
CA PHE A 581 27.82 -19.75 -19.06
C PHE A 581 28.06 -18.51 -18.19
N SER A 582 29.20 -17.84 -18.33
CA SER A 582 29.49 -16.58 -17.63
C SER A 582 28.55 -15.44 -18.05
N SER A 583 28.20 -15.37 -19.34
CA SER A 583 27.27 -14.36 -19.87
C SER A 583 25.84 -14.60 -19.39
N LEU A 584 25.38 -15.85 -19.41
CA LEU A 584 24.08 -16.26 -18.89
C LEU A 584 24.01 -16.07 -17.36
N ALA A 585 25.06 -16.39 -16.62
CA ALA A 585 25.13 -16.14 -15.18
C ALA A 585 24.96 -14.65 -14.85
N LYS A 586 25.72 -13.76 -15.53
CA LYS A 586 25.58 -12.30 -15.39
C LYS A 586 24.16 -11.84 -15.76
N LEU A 587 23.61 -12.33 -16.86
CA LEU A 587 22.27 -11.98 -17.32
C LEU A 587 21.18 -12.40 -16.32
N LEU A 588 21.22 -13.62 -15.80
CA LEU A 588 20.25 -14.09 -14.80
C LEU A 588 20.40 -13.34 -13.47
N LEU A 589 21.62 -13.09 -13.00
CA LEU A 589 21.84 -12.27 -11.79
C LEU A 589 21.39 -10.79 -11.97
N GLU A 590 21.32 -10.28 -13.20
CA GLU A 590 20.82 -8.95 -13.53
C GLU A 590 19.31 -8.87 -13.86
N LYS A 591 18.64 -10.01 -14.10
CA LYS A 591 17.29 -10.04 -14.70
C LYS A 591 16.31 -11.06 -14.10
N MET A 592 16.77 -12.11 -13.41
CA MET A 592 15.94 -13.12 -12.76
C MET A 592 15.91 -12.84 -11.25
N GLY A 593 14.71 -12.72 -10.68
CA GLY A 593 14.51 -12.43 -9.27
C GLY A 593 14.66 -13.65 -8.35
N GLY A 594 14.45 -13.40 -7.05
CA GLY A 594 14.29 -14.44 -6.03
C GLY A 594 15.52 -15.29 -5.77
N SER A 595 15.30 -16.41 -5.08
CA SER A 595 16.31 -17.45 -4.86
C SER A 595 16.73 -18.13 -6.17
N SER A 596 15.79 -18.36 -7.08
CA SER A 596 16.05 -19.02 -8.37
C SER A 596 17.09 -18.29 -9.22
N GLY A 597 17.00 -16.96 -9.34
CA GLY A 597 18.01 -16.17 -10.07
C GLY A 597 19.41 -16.28 -9.47
N ALA A 598 19.52 -16.29 -8.14
CA ALA A 598 20.78 -16.51 -7.44
C ALA A 598 21.30 -17.95 -7.62
N LEU A 599 20.42 -18.96 -7.55
CA LEU A 599 20.79 -20.38 -7.67
C LEU A 599 21.26 -20.74 -9.08
N TYR A 600 20.55 -20.32 -10.14
CA TYR A 600 21.01 -20.51 -11.52
C TYR A 600 22.26 -19.68 -11.83
N GLY A 601 22.35 -18.45 -11.30
CA GLY A 601 23.57 -17.62 -11.38
C GLY A 601 24.79 -18.32 -10.76
N LEU A 602 24.64 -18.91 -9.58
CA LEU A 602 25.69 -19.70 -8.90
C LEU A 602 26.05 -20.96 -9.68
N PHE A 603 25.06 -21.73 -10.13
CA PHE A 603 25.26 -22.93 -10.93
C PHE A 603 26.11 -22.63 -12.17
N LEU A 604 25.68 -21.66 -12.98
CA LEU A 604 26.36 -21.28 -14.22
C LEU A 604 27.75 -20.67 -13.96
N THR A 605 27.92 -19.86 -12.91
CA THR A 605 29.22 -19.27 -12.54
C THR A 605 30.23 -20.34 -12.14
N ALA A 606 29.82 -21.36 -11.38
CA ALA A 606 30.69 -22.46 -10.98
C ALA A 606 30.98 -23.41 -12.14
N ALA A 607 29.95 -23.80 -12.90
CA ALA A 607 30.07 -24.65 -14.08
C ALA A 607 30.97 -24.03 -15.16
N ALA A 608 30.95 -22.70 -15.33
CA ALA A 608 31.84 -21.99 -16.24
C ALA A 608 33.33 -22.20 -15.93
N GLN A 609 33.74 -22.33 -14.66
CA GLN A 609 35.15 -22.53 -14.33
C GLN A 609 35.66 -23.91 -14.79
N SER A 610 34.82 -24.95 -14.70
CA SER A 610 35.14 -26.30 -15.21
C SER A 610 35.30 -26.35 -16.72
N LEU A 611 34.65 -25.43 -17.45
CA LEU A 611 34.66 -25.35 -18.93
C LEU A 611 35.70 -24.35 -19.48
N ARG A 612 36.61 -23.87 -18.62
CA ARG A 612 37.56 -22.78 -18.97
C ARG A 612 38.79 -23.28 -19.74
N THR A 613 39.27 -24.48 -19.41
CA THR A 613 40.41 -25.13 -20.08
C THR A 613 39.94 -26.05 -21.20
N ASP A 614 38.95 -26.90 -20.90
CA ASP A 614 38.50 -28.01 -21.74
C ASP A 614 36.97 -27.98 -21.88
N ASP A 615 36.44 -28.45 -23.02
CA ASP A 615 35.00 -28.47 -23.34
C ASP A 615 34.49 -29.86 -23.78
N ASP A 616 35.21 -30.92 -23.41
CA ASP A 616 34.86 -32.31 -23.69
C ASP A 616 33.74 -32.86 -22.77
N LEU A 617 33.24 -34.07 -23.07
CA LEU A 617 32.11 -34.67 -22.34
C LEU A 617 32.43 -34.92 -20.85
N ALA A 618 33.69 -35.09 -20.47
CA ALA A 618 34.11 -35.19 -19.07
C ALA A 618 34.09 -33.82 -18.38
N ALA A 619 34.54 -32.76 -19.06
CA ALA A 619 34.48 -31.37 -18.59
C ALA A 619 33.02 -30.90 -18.39
N TRP A 620 32.09 -31.22 -19.31
CA TRP A 620 30.65 -30.96 -19.12
C TRP A 620 30.07 -31.72 -17.92
N SER A 621 30.47 -32.97 -17.72
CA SER A 621 30.08 -33.76 -16.54
C SER A 621 30.63 -33.16 -15.23
N LEU A 622 31.85 -32.64 -15.24
CA LEU A 622 32.47 -31.91 -14.12
C LEU A 622 31.84 -30.51 -13.90
N ALA A 623 31.33 -29.87 -14.95
CA ALA A 623 30.62 -28.60 -14.88
C ALA A 623 29.26 -28.77 -14.17
N MET A 624 28.53 -29.85 -14.48
CA MET A 624 27.30 -30.23 -13.76
C MET A 624 27.58 -30.51 -12.28
N ASP A 625 28.60 -31.32 -11.97
CA ASP A 625 29.05 -31.57 -10.58
C ASP A 625 29.40 -30.24 -9.87
N ALA A 626 30.16 -29.34 -10.52
CA ALA A 626 30.56 -28.06 -9.92
C ALA A 626 29.39 -27.11 -9.65
N GLY A 627 28.44 -27.01 -10.60
CA GLY A 627 27.24 -26.18 -10.47
C GLY A 627 26.36 -26.60 -9.29
N ILE A 628 26.06 -27.90 -9.17
CA ILE A 628 25.26 -28.44 -8.05
C ILE A 628 25.97 -28.22 -6.71
N ASN A 629 27.28 -28.50 -6.63
CA ASN A 629 28.06 -28.29 -5.41
C ASN A 629 28.08 -26.81 -4.96
N ALA A 630 28.00 -25.85 -5.90
CA ALA A 630 27.84 -24.43 -5.57
C ALA A 630 26.43 -24.10 -5.06
N MET A 631 25.38 -24.62 -5.72
CA MET A 631 23.99 -24.45 -5.27
C MET A 631 23.78 -25.01 -3.86
N MET A 632 24.25 -26.23 -3.56
CA MET A 632 24.17 -26.83 -2.23
C MET A 632 24.91 -25.99 -1.18
N ARG A 633 26.15 -25.59 -1.48
CA ARG A 633 27.03 -24.85 -0.53
C ARG A 633 26.45 -23.51 -0.10
N TYR A 634 25.80 -22.77 -1.00
CA TYR A 634 25.33 -21.41 -0.75
C TYR A 634 23.81 -21.29 -0.58
N GLY A 635 23.04 -22.23 -1.13
CA GLY A 635 21.59 -22.34 -0.94
C GLY A 635 21.19 -23.15 0.29
N GLY A 636 22.10 -23.94 0.86
CA GLY A 636 21.89 -24.72 2.10
C GLY A 636 21.11 -26.02 1.94
N ALA A 637 20.40 -26.20 0.82
CA ALA A 637 19.62 -27.39 0.51
C ALA A 637 20.49 -28.55 -0.02
N ALA A 638 19.98 -29.77 0.15
CA ALA A 638 20.51 -31.03 -0.34
C ALA A 638 19.47 -31.81 -1.18
N PRO A 639 19.90 -32.82 -1.96
CA PRO A 639 18.98 -33.76 -2.59
C PRO A 639 18.24 -34.60 -1.53
N GLY A 640 16.91 -34.59 -1.59
CA GLY A 640 15.97 -35.04 -0.57
C GLY A 640 15.13 -33.91 0.03
N ASP A 641 15.63 -32.66 -0.03
CA ASP A 641 14.99 -31.51 0.65
C ASP A 641 13.78 -30.92 -0.09
N ARG A 642 13.36 -31.56 -1.19
CA ARG A 642 12.26 -31.17 -2.08
C ARG A 642 12.52 -29.84 -2.80
N THR A 643 13.47 -29.83 -3.73
CA THR A 643 13.87 -28.64 -4.52
C THR A 643 14.35 -28.99 -5.93
N MET A 644 14.70 -27.97 -6.73
CA MET A 644 15.41 -28.14 -8.02
C MET A 644 16.69 -29.00 -7.95
N LEU A 645 17.31 -29.17 -6.78
CA LEU A 645 18.46 -30.05 -6.62
C LEU A 645 18.13 -31.53 -6.86
N ASP A 646 16.88 -31.97 -6.64
CA ASP A 646 16.51 -33.39 -6.78
C ASP A 646 16.64 -33.85 -8.24
N SER A 647 16.05 -33.10 -9.17
CA SER A 647 16.17 -33.34 -10.61
C SER A 647 17.59 -33.15 -11.14
N LEU A 648 18.30 -32.10 -10.69
CA LEU A 648 19.68 -31.85 -11.11
C LEU A 648 20.64 -32.95 -10.62
N TRP A 649 20.46 -33.45 -9.39
CA TRP A 649 21.28 -34.53 -8.81
C TRP A 649 20.99 -35.88 -9.46
N ALA A 650 19.73 -36.17 -9.79
CA ALA A 650 19.36 -37.35 -10.55
C ALA A 650 20.02 -37.35 -11.95
N ALA A 651 19.93 -36.23 -12.68
CA ALA A 651 20.64 -36.06 -13.95
C ALA A 651 22.17 -36.22 -13.80
N ALA A 652 22.77 -35.54 -12.81
CA ALA A 652 24.22 -35.57 -12.59
C ALA A 652 24.77 -36.96 -12.23
N LYS A 653 23.98 -37.82 -11.55
CA LYS A 653 24.33 -39.23 -11.34
C LYS A 653 24.49 -39.99 -12.66
N VAL A 654 23.60 -39.77 -13.63
CA VAL A 654 23.68 -40.41 -14.95
C VAL A 654 24.79 -39.80 -15.81
N LEU A 655 24.91 -38.47 -15.83
CA LEU A 655 25.91 -37.75 -16.63
C LEU A 655 27.36 -38.09 -16.25
N LYS A 656 27.61 -38.76 -15.12
CA LYS A 656 28.93 -39.32 -14.77
C LYS A 656 29.38 -40.43 -15.73
N ALA A 657 28.48 -41.08 -16.45
CA ALA A 657 28.82 -42.03 -17.51
C ALA A 657 29.62 -41.38 -18.66
N LEU A 658 29.43 -40.08 -18.92
CA LEU A 658 30.18 -39.30 -19.92
C LEU A 658 31.68 -39.20 -19.64
N LYS A 659 32.13 -39.53 -18.43
CA LYS A 659 33.55 -39.61 -18.05
C LYS A 659 34.22 -40.91 -18.54
N THR A 660 33.48 -41.80 -19.21
CA THR A 660 34.02 -43.05 -19.79
C THR A 660 34.28 -42.92 -21.30
N PRO A 661 35.43 -43.41 -21.82
CA PRO A 661 35.69 -43.38 -23.26
C PRO A 661 34.63 -44.17 -24.05
N LYS A 662 34.12 -43.56 -25.13
CA LYS A 662 33.05 -44.07 -26.01
C LYS A 662 31.62 -44.04 -25.44
N ALA A 663 31.33 -43.27 -24.40
CA ALA A 663 29.95 -43.00 -24.00
C ALA A 663 29.17 -42.26 -25.12
N ASP A 664 27.94 -42.71 -25.42
CA ASP A 664 27.04 -41.99 -26.33
C ASP A 664 26.39 -40.81 -25.59
N LEU A 665 26.61 -39.59 -26.09
CA LEU A 665 26.06 -38.37 -25.48
C LEU A 665 24.53 -38.37 -25.47
N MET A 666 23.89 -38.80 -26.55
CA MET A 666 22.44 -38.69 -26.71
C MET A 666 21.71 -39.76 -25.91
N GLU A 667 22.24 -40.98 -25.81
CA GLU A 667 21.70 -42.03 -24.93
C GLU A 667 21.83 -41.63 -23.46
N VAL A 668 23.03 -41.19 -23.04
CA VAL A 668 23.30 -40.81 -21.64
C VAL A 668 22.51 -39.56 -21.24
N LEU A 669 22.38 -38.56 -22.13
CA LEU A 669 21.56 -37.37 -21.87
C LEU A 669 20.08 -37.71 -21.82
N ALA A 670 19.56 -38.51 -22.77
CA ALA A 670 18.14 -38.92 -22.76
C ALA A 670 17.79 -39.66 -21.46
N LYS A 671 18.67 -40.54 -20.98
CA LYS A 671 18.51 -41.18 -19.67
C LYS A 671 18.59 -40.18 -18.51
N ALA A 672 19.53 -39.24 -18.54
CA ALA A 672 19.68 -38.21 -17.49
C ALA A 672 18.44 -37.33 -17.36
N VAL A 673 17.79 -36.95 -18.47
CA VAL A 673 16.53 -36.20 -18.45
C VAL A 673 15.39 -37.05 -17.87
N ASN A 674 15.27 -38.32 -18.27
CA ASN A 674 14.22 -39.21 -17.77
C ASN A 674 14.32 -39.41 -16.24
N GLU A 675 15.53 -39.58 -15.71
CA GLU A 675 15.76 -39.64 -14.25
C GLU A 675 15.48 -38.28 -13.56
N ALA A 676 15.74 -37.15 -14.23
CA ALA A 676 15.44 -35.81 -13.71
C ALA A 676 13.94 -35.53 -13.59
N GLU A 677 13.15 -35.98 -14.56
CA GLU A 677 11.68 -35.90 -14.54
C GLU A 677 11.07 -36.88 -13.53
N ALA A 678 11.59 -38.12 -13.44
CA ALA A 678 11.18 -39.07 -12.41
C ALA A 678 11.49 -38.54 -10.99
N ALA A 679 12.63 -37.90 -10.80
CA ALA A 679 12.98 -37.21 -9.57
C ALA A 679 12.05 -36.02 -9.29
N ALA A 680 11.74 -35.18 -10.29
CA ALA A 680 10.78 -34.08 -10.16
C ALA A 680 9.42 -34.59 -9.66
N GLU A 681 8.86 -35.60 -10.32
CA GLU A 681 7.57 -36.20 -9.94
C GLU A 681 7.61 -36.86 -8.55
N SER A 682 8.77 -37.38 -8.13
CA SER A 682 8.95 -38.00 -6.81
C SER A 682 8.89 -37.00 -5.65
N THR A 683 9.24 -35.73 -5.89
CA THR A 683 9.26 -34.67 -4.86
C THR A 683 7.92 -34.46 -4.16
N LYS A 684 6.80 -34.80 -4.81
CA LYS A 684 5.46 -34.73 -4.20
C LYS A 684 5.27 -35.65 -2.98
N ASN A 685 6.18 -36.62 -2.79
CA ASN A 685 6.19 -37.53 -1.66
C ASN A 685 7.33 -37.20 -0.66
N MET A 686 8.09 -36.12 -0.88
CA MET A 686 9.18 -35.69 -0.01
C MET A 686 8.70 -34.65 1.02
N GLU A 687 9.26 -34.74 2.22
CA GLU A 687 9.17 -33.69 3.22
C GLU A 687 10.08 -32.52 2.83
N ALA A 688 9.57 -31.29 2.93
CA ALA A 688 10.32 -30.11 2.52
C ALA A 688 11.26 -29.66 3.64
N ALA A 689 12.57 -29.80 3.43
CA ALA A 689 13.59 -29.30 4.37
C ALA A 689 14.14 -27.91 3.98
N ALA A 690 13.83 -27.43 2.76
CA ALA A 690 14.26 -26.13 2.26
C ALA A 690 13.16 -25.37 1.48
N GLY A 691 13.48 -24.15 1.06
CA GLY A 691 12.57 -23.29 0.28
C GLY A 691 11.44 -22.69 1.11
N ARG A 692 10.32 -22.31 0.47
CA ARG A 692 9.09 -21.90 1.16
C ARG A 692 8.27 -23.10 1.65
N ALA A 693 8.39 -24.24 0.95
CA ALA A 693 7.65 -25.45 1.25
C ALA A 693 7.95 -25.99 2.66
N SER A 694 9.14 -25.75 3.22
CA SER A 694 9.51 -26.19 4.58
C SER A 694 8.76 -25.49 5.72
N TYR A 695 7.87 -24.53 5.43
CA TYR A 695 6.94 -23.95 6.39
C TYR A 695 5.56 -24.63 6.39
N ILE A 696 5.34 -25.61 5.51
CA ILE A 696 4.04 -26.24 5.25
C ILE A 696 4.12 -27.73 5.63
N SER A 697 3.09 -28.25 6.30
CA SER A 697 3.02 -29.67 6.63
C SER A 697 2.99 -30.52 5.36
N SER A 698 3.82 -31.57 5.32
CA SER A 698 3.94 -32.52 4.20
C SER A 698 2.59 -33.13 3.76
N ALA A 699 1.62 -33.23 4.67
CA ALA A 699 0.25 -33.67 4.37
C ALA A 699 -0.52 -32.77 3.38
N HIS A 700 -0.07 -31.53 3.15
CA HIS A 700 -0.64 -30.61 2.16
C HIS A 700 0.18 -30.53 0.86
N LEU A 701 1.42 -31.02 0.84
CA LEU A 701 2.38 -30.83 -0.25
C LEU A 701 2.29 -31.90 -1.36
N VAL A 702 1.05 -32.24 -1.74
CA VAL A 702 0.71 -33.41 -2.60
C VAL A 702 1.07 -33.28 -4.09
N GLN A 703 1.57 -32.12 -4.52
CA GLN A 703 2.02 -31.84 -5.89
C GLN A 703 3.55 -31.86 -6.00
N PRO A 704 4.15 -32.02 -7.20
CA PRO A 704 5.59 -31.88 -7.40
C PRO A 704 6.12 -30.47 -7.05
N ASP A 705 7.42 -30.38 -6.73
CA ASP A 705 8.12 -29.11 -6.55
C ASP A 705 8.25 -28.34 -7.88
N PRO A 706 7.83 -27.06 -7.96
CA PRO A 706 7.93 -26.28 -9.20
C PRO A 706 9.39 -26.06 -9.63
N GLY A 707 10.34 -25.99 -8.70
CA GLY A 707 11.77 -25.86 -9.03
C GLY A 707 12.33 -27.13 -9.70
N ALA A 708 11.98 -28.30 -9.17
CA ALA A 708 12.35 -29.59 -9.75
C ALA A 708 11.72 -29.81 -11.13
N VAL A 709 10.43 -29.50 -11.27
CA VAL A 709 9.73 -29.55 -12.57
C VAL A 709 10.36 -28.60 -13.58
N ALA A 710 10.69 -27.36 -13.20
CA ALA A 710 11.38 -26.40 -14.06
C ALA A 710 12.78 -26.89 -14.48
N ALA A 711 13.59 -27.36 -13.53
CA ALA A 711 14.93 -27.87 -13.81
C ALA A 711 14.92 -29.10 -14.74
N ALA A 712 14.01 -30.05 -14.52
CA ALA A 712 13.82 -31.18 -15.41
C ALA A 712 13.37 -30.76 -16.82
N ALA A 713 12.42 -29.82 -16.92
CA ALA A 713 11.94 -29.29 -18.19
C ALA A 713 13.00 -28.48 -18.97
N ILE A 714 13.92 -27.79 -18.28
CA ILE A 714 15.10 -27.16 -18.91
C ILE A 714 16.00 -28.25 -19.54
N LEU A 715 16.31 -29.31 -18.80
CA LEU A 715 17.13 -30.43 -19.31
C LEU A 715 16.45 -31.14 -20.50
N ARG A 716 15.12 -31.31 -20.46
CA ARG A 716 14.33 -31.84 -21.59
C ARG A 716 14.41 -30.94 -22.82
N ALA A 717 14.25 -29.63 -22.67
CA ALA A 717 14.36 -28.68 -23.78
C ALA A 717 15.78 -28.59 -24.37
N VAL A 718 16.83 -28.82 -23.57
CA VAL A 718 18.21 -28.96 -24.06
C VAL A 718 18.39 -30.22 -24.91
N LEU A 719 17.83 -31.36 -24.47
CA LEU A 719 17.84 -32.60 -25.27
C LEU A 719 17.06 -32.44 -26.58
N GLU A 720 15.87 -31.84 -26.54
CA GLU A 720 15.05 -31.54 -27.72
C GLU A 720 15.79 -30.62 -28.70
N GLY A 721 16.45 -29.56 -28.21
CA GLY A 721 17.27 -28.66 -29.02
C GLY A 721 18.55 -29.29 -29.60
N LEU A 722 19.09 -30.34 -28.97
CA LEU A 722 20.19 -31.16 -29.52
C LEU A 722 19.72 -32.20 -30.54
N GLN A 723 18.45 -32.58 -30.53
CA GLN A 723 17.83 -33.46 -31.52
C GLN A 723 17.29 -32.70 -32.75
N ALA A 724 16.99 -31.41 -32.59
CA ALA A 724 16.59 -30.53 -33.66
C ALA A 724 17.72 -30.32 -34.69
N LYS A 725 17.35 -30.32 -35.98
CA LYS A 725 18.25 -29.88 -37.06
C LYS A 725 18.15 -28.36 -37.22
N PRO A 726 19.27 -27.67 -37.50
CA PRO A 726 19.32 -26.22 -37.68
C PRO A 726 18.90 -25.77 -39.10
#